data_AF-A0A1B8ZKI4-F1
#
_entry.id   AF-A0A1B8ZKI4-F1
#
_cell.length_a   1.000
_cell.length_b   1.000
_cell.length_c   1.000
_cell.angle_alpha   90.00
_cell.angle_beta   90.00
_cell.angle_gamma   90.00
#
_symmetry.space_group_name_H-M   'P 1'
#
loop_
_entity.id
_entity.type
_entity.pdbx_description
1 polymer ?
#
loop_
_entity_poly.entity_id
_entity_poly.type
_entity_poly.pdbx_seq_one_letter_code
_entity_poly.pdbx_strand_id
1 'polypeptide(L)'
;MLEFSHIIYEVVIWLFLVYGTAVTLIYGWIGIYALGAVLRYKKENTFTDYSIIAANPNAPVFSVIAPAYNEGMTIVENVRSLLSLYYHNLEIIIVNDGSKDDSIQKLIEAYELESVAYFIQGKIETNAVRGVYKSKNPAFKKLIVVDKENGGKADALNVGVNISSGEYLVCIDVDCILEQDSILKLAKPMLEQTDKKFIACGGVIRLANNCVIENGKIVSVNMPKTLLGRTQALEYIRAFVLGRMAWSRASGLILISGAFGVFDRKIVLACGGYDKNTVGEDMELVVRMRKYMEEKNEPYEVLTIPDPLCWTEVPESKDILRKQRNRWMRGTMETLWKHRKMMFNPKYKKLGMISLPYWFFFEFLGPLIEFSGYIIFIIFLVLGIINWPFFMVLFALVISMGFLYSIYAILVDLVSHQVYTKRKDFLKLIFTAFSEPFYFHPIVVKAGVNGFIDYFKKSHGWGEMTRQGFNQSTQHLPLKERIYAILQAGLKKWGMLALVFFALFLIGVIAESLRYQYTFPKFETSAIIGHLFFENIVFALQLTFWVGILYLIINFIKEGWARILGMLTLVIVAVTQYILFLYFSESRNVLGADILYYSKEEMKQILQASGMLNFKNFALLGILITGSLVPLWIAGKTALKSIYPAIVLFIFGLAAFFIPSNIIGGKALSSESEFKQNASKSKWAYFFKSNEDNFISDHPELNDLLSGNDDFTANAEMIDKNFPFWRKENTSDFLGSYMNTSEKVPNLVFLVMEGFGHAYTSPKGYIGNFTPYLDSLSNKGLYWENSLSSAGRTFGALPSLTGSLPFGKNGFLEIEKTPENFNLYNILKANGFETGFYYGGHVSFDRYREFLKYSGVDHIVDEASFSSPYRKLPANNGESWGYEDQAVFSKMLQQQKPQNQPYFNMILTLSTHNPFLINNKDYYEKLYNQRLNSGILTPEQKKWAIAQKDQLISVLNADDAIKGFFENYSKRPDFKNTIFVITGDHSMPEITLESKIDRFHVPLLIYSPLLKESKRFHKTVSHFDIAPSILAYYRNNYKITTPSTVTWVGRGFLADSEISNAGIPMMQSKNQLIDFVSEKYYIHDGQLFTLKDMQEDASNDASAMSKINGRFNQYKSMNAQFYSTKKLMPDSVMINFKKKTKSKF
;
A
#
# COMPACT_ATOMS: atom_id res chain seq x y z
N MET A 1 15.06 25.01 21.13
CA MET A 1 14.78 23.56 20.91
C MET A 1 15.68 22.93 19.85
N LEU A 2 16.04 23.63 18.75
CA LEU A 2 16.85 23.07 17.65
C LEU A 2 18.30 22.68 18.03
N GLU A 3 18.97 23.43 18.92
CA GLU A 3 20.36 23.12 19.33
C GLU A 3 20.45 21.87 20.21
N PHE A 4 19.56 21.72 21.19
CA PHE A 4 19.53 20.54 22.07
C PHE A 4 19.27 19.25 21.28
N SER A 5 18.35 19.29 20.30
CA SER A 5 18.10 18.14 19.41
C SER A 5 19.30 17.80 18.52
N HIS A 6 20.08 18.80 18.09
CA HIS A 6 21.28 18.59 17.30
C HIS A 6 22.40 17.93 18.12
N ILE A 7 22.59 18.37 19.36
CA ILE A 7 23.56 17.75 20.29
C ILE A 7 23.19 16.29 20.58
N ILE A 8 21.91 16.00 20.84
CA ILE A 8 21.45 14.62 21.04
C ILE A 8 21.71 13.78 19.79
N TYR A 9 21.41 14.32 18.61
CA TYR A 9 21.64 13.64 17.33
C TYR A 9 23.12 13.27 17.14
N GLU A 10 24.04 14.21 17.37
CA GLU A 10 25.48 13.97 17.25
C GLU A 10 25.98 12.95 18.27
N VAL A 11 25.60 13.09 19.55
CA VAL A 11 26.02 12.17 20.62
C VAL A 11 25.59 10.74 20.29
N VAL A 12 24.35 10.56 19.84
CA VAL A 12 23.81 9.25 19.47
C VAL A 12 24.59 8.66 18.30
N ILE A 13 24.86 9.44 17.24
CA ILE A 13 25.64 8.96 16.09
C ILE A 13 27.06 8.55 16.49
N TRP A 14 27.74 9.38 17.28
CA TRP A 14 29.09 9.07 17.75
C TRP A 14 29.13 7.80 18.61
N LEU A 15 28.14 7.58 19.46
CA LEU A 15 28.03 6.35 20.24
C LEU A 15 27.91 5.11 19.35
N PHE A 16 27.04 5.14 18.34
CA PHE A 16 26.90 4.02 17.39
C PHE A 16 28.14 3.83 16.52
N LEU A 17 28.81 4.92 16.13
CA LEU A 17 30.03 4.86 15.33
C LEU A 17 31.18 4.25 16.13
N VAL A 18 31.37 4.67 17.39
CA VAL A 18 32.39 4.10 18.29
C VAL A 18 32.10 2.63 18.54
N TYR A 19 30.84 2.27 18.82
CA TYR A 19 30.46 0.87 19.03
C TYR A 19 30.70 0.02 17.78
N GLY A 20 30.25 0.47 16.61
CA GLY A 20 30.45 -0.22 15.33
C GLY A 20 31.92 -0.37 14.96
N THR A 21 32.75 0.63 15.26
CA THR A 21 34.20 0.58 15.08
C THR A 21 34.83 -0.45 16.01
N ALA A 22 34.45 -0.46 17.29
CA ALA A 22 34.95 -1.45 18.25
C ALA A 22 34.60 -2.89 17.84
N VAL A 23 33.35 -3.14 17.43
CA VAL A 23 32.91 -4.44 16.91
C VAL A 23 33.75 -4.86 15.70
N THR A 24 33.99 -3.94 14.77
CA THR A 24 34.79 -4.18 13.55
C THR A 24 36.22 -4.59 13.89
N LEU A 25 36.88 -3.86 14.81
CA LEU A 25 38.24 -4.16 15.25
C LEU A 25 38.32 -5.52 15.96
N ILE A 26 37.35 -5.84 16.81
CA ILE A 26 37.33 -7.12 17.53
C ILE A 26 37.11 -8.29 16.58
N TYR A 27 36.17 -8.20 15.63
CA TYR A 27 36.00 -9.27 14.64
C TYR A 27 37.20 -9.42 13.70
N GLY A 28 37.85 -8.31 13.34
CA GLY A 28 39.13 -8.35 12.63
C GLY A 28 40.20 -9.11 13.43
N TRP A 29 40.35 -8.80 14.72
CA TRP A 29 41.26 -9.51 15.62
C TRP A 29 40.92 -11.00 15.75
N ILE A 30 39.64 -11.35 15.97
CA ILE A 30 39.16 -12.75 16.04
C ILE A 30 39.52 -13.49 14.76
N GLY A 31 39.24 -12.89 13.59
CA GLY A 31 39.51 -13.51 12.30
C GLY A 31 40.99 -13.85 12.09
N ILE A 32 41.90 -12.92 12.43
CA ILE A 32 43.35 -13.11 12.31
C ILE A 32 43.85 -14.17 13.30
N TYR A 33 43.42 -14.08 14.57
CA TYR A 33 43.86 -15.01 15.62
C TYR A 33 43.36 -16.44 15.37
N ALA A 34 42.12 -16.59 14.88
CA ALA A 34 41.55 -17.88 14.53
C ALA A 34 42.32 -18.56 13.40
N LEU A 35 42.62 -17.85 12.32
CA LEU A 35 43.40 -18.40 11.20
C LEU A 35 44.78 -18.89 11.68
N GLY A 36 45.47 -18.08 12.49
CA GLY A 36 46.74 -18.49 13.09
C GLY A 36 46.62 -19.71 14.00
N ALA A 37 45.49 -19.88 14.71
CA ALA A 37 45.22 -21.06 15.53
C ALA A 37 44.96 -22.31 14.68
N VAL A 38 44.15 -22.19 13.63
CA VAL A 38 43.81 -23.29 12.70
C VAL A 38 45.06 -23.76 11.94
N LEU A 39 45.87 -22.85 11.40
CA LEU A 39 47.08 -23.19 10.66
C LEU A 39 48.12 -23.90 11.54
N ARG A 40 48.29 -23.44 12.78
CA ARG A 40 49.17 -24.10 13.75
C ARG A 40 48.70 -25.51 14.07
N TYR A 41 47.41 -25.67 14.36
CA TYR A 41 46.82 -26.98 14.64
C TYR A 41 47.00 -27.95 13.45
N LYS A 42 46.78 -27.49 12.22
CA LYS A 42 47.00 -28.30 11.01
C LYS A 42 48.46 -28.74 10.87
N LYS A 43 49.40 -27.82 11.13
CA LYS A 43 50.85 -28.12 11.09
C LYS A 43 51.24 -29.15 12.16
N GLU A 44 50.76 -28.99 13.38
CA GLU A 44 51.04 -29.88 14.51
C GLU A 44 50.47 -31.30 14.31
N ASN A 45 49.36 -31.44 13.57
CA ASN A 45 48.71 -32.73 13.33
C ASN A 45 48.99 -33.36 11.94
N THR A 46 49.91 -32.81 11.15
CA THR A 46 50.21 -33.34 9.80
C THR A 46 50.80 -34.76 9.85
N PHE A 47 51.48 -35.13 10.93
CA PHE A 47 52.17 -36.42 11.08
C PHE A 47 51.70 -37.22 12.31
N THR A 48 50.53 -36.90 12.87
CA THR A 48 50.00 -37.60 14.06
C THR A 48 49.28 -38.88 13.66
N ASP A 49 49.69 -40.01 14.22
CA ASP A 49 48.99 -41.30 14.09
C ASP A 49 48.13 -41.59 15.34
N TYR A 50 46.82 -41.42 15.21
CA TYR A 50 45.85 -41.64 16.30
C TYR A 50 45.69 -43.12 16.68
N SER A 51 46.14 -44.07 15.85
CA SER A 51 46.06 -45.51 16.18
C SER A 51 46.96 -45.86 17.37
N ILE A 52 48.07 -45.13 17.56
CA ILE A 52 48.98 -45.28 18.70
C ILE A 52 48.26 -44.92 20.02
N ILE A 53 47.43 -43.89 20.02
CA ILE A 53 46.64 -43.49 21.20
C ILE A 53 45.58 -44.56 21.52
N ALA A 54 44.94 -45.13 20.49
CA ALA A 54 43.90 -46.14 20.67
C ALA A 54 44.42 -47.45 21.32
N ALA A 55 45.70 -47.79 21.08
CA ALA A 55 46.35 -48.99 21.61
C ALA A 55 47.14 -48.75 22.92
N ASN A 56 47.26 -47.50 23.38
CA ASN A 56 48.08 -47.17 24.55
C ASN A 56 47.34 -47.50 25.86
N PRO A 57 47.84 -48.44 26.70
CA PRO A 57 47.19 -48.78 27.97
C PRO A 57 47.22 -47.63 28.99
N ASN A 58 48.17 -46.70 28.86
CA ASN A 58 48.30 -45.51 29.70
C ASN A 58 47.48 -44.31 29.18
N ALA A 59 46.64 -44.50 28.16
CA ALA A 59 45.79 -43.43 27.67
C ALA A 59 44.75 -43.00 28.74
N PRO A 60 44.37 -41.72 28.82
CA PRO A 60 43.44 -41.23 29.84
C PRO A 60 42.11 -41.98 29.85
N VAL A 61 41.51 -42.14 31.03
CA VAL A 61 40.18 -42.75 31.16
C VAL A 61 39.11 -41.66 31.03
N PHE A 62 38.15 -41.87 30.12
CA PHE A 62 37.05 -40.94 29.88
C PHE A 62 35.71 -41.49 30.35
N SER A 63 34.89 -40.61 30.93
CA SER A 63 33.51 -40.87 31.31
C SER A 63 32.55 -40.05 30.46
N VAL A 64 31.91 -40.68 29.48
CA VAL A 64 30.87 -40.02 28.68
C VAL A 64 29.57 -39.99 29.48
N ILE A 65 29.06 -38.80 29.77
CA ILE A 65 27.82 -38.58 30.52
C ILE A 65 26.79 -37.97 29.58
N ALA A 66 25.67 -38.65 29.39
CA ALA A 66 24.56 -38.19 28.56
C ALA A 66 23.24 -38.18 29.37
N PRO A 67 22.70 -37.00 29.73
CA PRO A 67 21.39 -36.89 30.36
C PRO A 67 20.27 -37.10 29.33
N ALA A 68 19.23 -37.84 29.71
CA ALA A 68 18.08 -38.15 28.87
C ALA A 68 16.78 -37.84 29.61
N TYR A 69 15.82 -37.20 28.92
CA TYR A 69 14.48 -36.92 29.44
C TYR A 69 13.44 -36.99 28.33
N ASN A 70 12.51 -37.93 28.41
CA ASN A 70 11.48 -38.18 27.41
C ASN A 70 12.03 -38.46 25.99
N GLU A 71 13.01 -39.36 25.89
CA GLU A 71 13.73 -39.68 24.65
C GLU A 71 13.32 -41.05 24.04
N GLY A 72 12.16 -41.60 24.43
CA GLY A 72 11.79 -42.98 24.14
C GLY A 72 11.76 -43.32 22.64
N MET A 73 11.60 -42.34 21.75
CA MET A 73 11.63 -42.60 20.30
C MET A 73 13.05 -42.86 19.75
N THR A 74 14.10 -42.29 20.34
CA THR A 74 15.46 -42.28 19.75
C THR A 74 16.55 -42.82 20.67
N ILE A 75 16.26 -42.99 21.96
CA ILE A 75 17.25 -43.30 23.00
C ILE A 75 18.09 -44.56 22.72
N VAL A 76 17.49 -45.61 22.13
CA VAL A 76 18.22 -46.84 21.81
C VAL A 76 19.28 -46.60 20.73
N GLU A 77 18.94 -45.88 19.66
CA GLU A 77 19.87 -45.57 18.57
C GLU A 77 20.99 -44.63 19.03
N ASN A 78 20.65 -43.65 19.87
CA ASN A 78 21.60 -42.71 20.45
C ASN A 78 22.64 -43.42 21.33
N VAL A 79 22.20 -44.32 22.22
CA VAL A 79 23.12 -45.11 23.05
C VAL A 79 24.00 -46.04 22.19
N ARG A 80 23.45 -46.58 21.10
CA ARG A 80 24.21 -47.41 20.15
C ARG A 80 25.32 -46.60 19.46
N SER A 81 25.04 -45.35 19.11
CA SER A 81 26.05 -44.43 18.56
C SER A 81 27.22 -44.23 19.54
N LEU A 82 26.92 -43.94 20.81
CA LEU A 82 27.95 -43.76 21.85
C LEU A 82 28.77 -45.04 22.09
N LEU A 83 28.13 -46.20 22.09
CA LEU A 83 28.81 -47.50 22.23
C LEU A 83 29.76 -47.80 21.06
N SER A 84 29.58 -47.14 19.91
CA SER A 84 30.42 -47.32 18.72
C SER A 84 31.70 -46.47 18.72
N LEU A 85 31.93 -45.65 19.75
CA LEU A 85 33.13 -44.81 19.88
C LEU A 85 34.40 -45.68 19.97
N TYR A 86 35.40 -45.32 19.16
CA TYR A 86 36.65 -46.06 19.03
C TYR A 86 37.68 -45.59 20.07
N TYR A 87 37.49 -46.01 21.32
CA TYR A 87 38.44 -45.75 22.42
C TYR A 87 38.40 -46.85 23.49
N HIS A 88 39.57 -47.32 23.94
CA HIS A 88 39.64 -48.46 24.87
C HIS A 88 39.17 -48.08 26.29
N ASN A 89 39.76 -47.03 26.86
CA ASN A 89 39.56 -46.57 28.24
C ASN A 89 38.33 -45.65 28.37
N LEU A 90 37.15 -46.17 28.03
CA LEU A 90 35.88 -45.42 27.98
C LEU A 90 34.78 -46.08 28.82
N GLU A 91 34.07 -45.28 29.61
CA GLU A 91 32.77 -45.62 30.19
C GLU A 91 31.68 -44.69 29.66
N ILE A 92 30.45 -45.20 29.50
CA ILE A 92 29.29 -44.48 28.97
C ILE A 92 28.19 -44.52 30.02
N ILE A 93 27.78 -43.35 30.50
CA ILE A 93 26.83 -43.16 31.59
C ILE A 93 25.60 -42.41 31.04
N ILE A 94 24.49 -43.12 30.93
CA ILE A 94 23.20 -42.55 30.51
C ILE A 94 22.40 -42.25 31.77
N VAL A 95 22.03 -40.98 31.98
CA VAL A 95 21.26 -40.56 33.16
C VAL A 95 19.83 -40.22 32.73
N ASN A 96 18.89 -41.12 33.01
CA ASN A 96 17.47 -40.90 32.82
C ASN A 96 16.93 -39.96 33.91
N ASP A 97 16.67 -38.70 33.56
CA ASP A 97 16.28 -37.64 34.49
C ASP A 97 14.77 -37.67 34.82
N GLY A 98 14.25 -38.83 35.23
CA GLY A 98 12.85 -38.98 35.60
C GLY A 98 11.88 -38.84 34.42
N SER A 99 12.22 -39.42 33.27
CA SER A 99 11.36 -39.47 32.08
C SER A 99 9.96 -39.98 32.42
N LYS A 100 8.95 -39.42 31.74
CA LYS A 100 7.53 -39.77 31.85
C LYS A 100 7.07 -40.72 30.75
N ASP A 101 7.93 -41.01 29.77
CA ASP A 101 7.68 -41.94 28.67
C ASP A 101 8.36 -43.31 28.91
N ASP A 102 8.45 -44.12 27.85
CA ASP A 102 9.01 -45.48 27.88
C ASP A 102 10.54 -45.55 27.69
N SER A 103 11.27 -44.43 27.86
CA SER A 103 12.72 -44.35 27.64
C SER A 103 13.52 -45.42 28.39
N ILE A 104 13.27 -45.55 29.70
CA ILE A 104 14.00 -46.50 30.55
C ILE A 104 13.68 -47.96 30.20
N GLN A 105 12.40 -48.25 29.90
CA GLN A 105 11.96 -49.58 29.52
C GLN A 105 12.64 -50.05 28.24
N LYS A 106 12.69 -49.18 27.22
CA LYS A 106 13.38 -49.46 25.95
C LYS A 106 14.88 -49.69 26.14
N LEU A 107 15.54 -48.96 27.04
CA LEU A 107 16.95 -49.20 27.36
C LEU A 107 17.16 -50.55 28.04
N ILE A 108 16.30 -50.92 28.99
CA ILE A 108 16.36 -52.21 29.68
C ILE A 108 16.22 -53.37 28.69
N GLU A 109 15.21 -53.28 27.81
CA GLU A 109 14.94 -54.31 26.80
C GLU A 109 16.05 -54.40 25.74
N ALA A 110 16.50 -53.26 25.20
CA ALA A 110 17.46 -53.25 24.10
C ALA A 110 18.89 -53.66 24.50
N TYR A 111 19.27 -53.45 25.76
CA TYR A 111 20.64 -53.68 26.25
C TYR A 111 20.72 -54.71 27.39
N GLU A 112 19.66 -55.48 27.64
CA GLU A 112 19.62 -56.55 28.66
C GLU A 112 20.10 -56.05 30.04
N LEU A 113 19.56 -54.90 30.48
CA LEU A 113 20.02 -54.23 31.69
C LEU A 113 19.40 -54.86 32.96
N GLU A 114 20.19 -55.01 34.01
CA GLU A 114 19.73 -55.37 35.35
C GLU A 114 20.17 -54.34 36.40
N SER A 115 19.36 -54.18 37.45
CA SER A 115 19.70 -53.31 38.58
C SER A 115 20.85 -53.91 39.38
N VAL A 116 21.83 -53.08 39.71
CA VAL A 116 23.04 -53.48 40.44
C VAL A 116 23.29 -52.56 41.63
N ALA A 117 23.85 -53.11 42.71
CA ALA A 117 24.43 -52.28 43.76
C ALA A 117 25.67 -51.58 43.21
N TYR A 118 25.68 -50.24 43.22
CA TYR A 118 26.77 -49.45 42.65
C TYR A 118 27.29 -48.43 43.66
N PHE A 119 28.62 -48.33 43.79
CA PHE A 119 29.25 -47.36 44.67
C PHE A 119 29.34 -45.99 44.01
N ILE A 120 28.64 -45.00 44.57
CA ILE A 120 28.67 -43.61 44.10
C ILE A 120 29.94 -42.93 44.66
N GLN A 121 30.79 -42.41 43.78
CA GLN A 121 32.13 -41.93 44.13
C GLN A 121 32.15 -40.45 44.55
N GLY A 122 31.34 -39.62 43.89
CA GLY A 122 31.26 -38.19 44.17
C GLY A 122 30.29 -37.85 45.31
N LYS A 123 30.33 -36.60 45.76
CA LYS A 123 29.54 -36.08 46.89
C LYS A 123 28.74 -34.83 46.52
N ILE A 124 28.53 -34.56 45.23
CA ILE A 124 27.73 -33.42 44.78
C ILE A 124 26.27 -33.68 45.14
N GLU A 125 25.57 -32.66 45.65
CA GLU A 125 24.17 -32.77 46.04
C GLU A 125 23.24 -32.88 44.81
N THR A 126 22.50 -33.99 44.71
CA THR A 126 21.59 -34.28 43.59
C THR A 126 20.22 -34.75 44.09
N ASN A 127 19.22 -34.72 43.21
CA ASN A 127 17.95 -35.41 43.49
C ASN A 127 18.17 -36.93 43.59
N ALA A 128 17.21 -37.63 44.18
CA ALA A 128 17.35 -39.04 44.52
C ALA A 128 17.54 -39.94 43.29
N VAL A 129 18.54 -40.82 43.34
CA VAL A 129 18.76 -41.88 42.36
C VAL A 129 17.86 -43.06 42.71
N ARG A 130 17.04 -43.51 41.74
CA ARG A 130 16.10 -44.62 41.89
C ARG A 130 16.78 -45.98 41.69
N GLY A 131 17.74 -46.05 40.76
CA GLY A 131 18.47 -47.27 40.48
C GLY A 131 19.64 -47.06 39.51
N VAL A 132 20.63 -47.94 39.59
CA VAL A 132 21.76 -48.02 38.65
C VAL A 132 21.72 -49.39 37.97
N TYR A 133 21.86 -49.40 36.65
CA TYR A 133 21.69 -50.57 35.82
C TYR A 133 22.94 -50.84 34.98
N LYS A 134 23.28 -52.12 34.80
CA LYS A 134 24.35 -52.60 33.93
C LYS A 134 23.85 -53.74 33.05
N SER A 135 24.45 -53.89 31.87
CA SER A 135 24.09 -54.98 30.95
C SER A 135 24.67 -56.31 31.39
N LYS A 136 23.90 -57.39 31.21
CA LYS A 136 24.39 -58.77 31.32
C LYS A 136 25.31 -59.16 30.16
N ASN A 137 25.15 -58.50 29.02
CA ASN A 137 25.91 -58.80 27.82
C ASN A 137 27.31 -58.14 27.89
N PRO A 138 28.41 -58.92 27.84
CA PRO A 138 29.77 -58.38 27.91
C PRO A 138 30.10 -57.36 26.81
N ALA A 139 29.41 -57.39 25.67
CA ALA A 139 29.57 -56.41 24.60
C ALA A 139 29.23 -54.98 25.04
N PHE A 140 28.31 -54.83 26.02
CA PHE A 140 27.87 -53.54 26.56
C PHE A 140 28.46 -53.25 27.96
N LYS A 141 29.57 -53.89 28.33
CA LYS A 141 30.21 -53.73 29.66
C LYS A 141 30.57 -52.28 30.02
N LYS A 142 30.71 -51.41 29.01
CA LYS A 142 31.04 -49.98 29.16
C LYS A 142 29.79 -49.13 29.48
N LEU A 143 28.57 -49.66 29.33
CA LEU A 143 27.32 -48.94 29.53
C LEU A 143 26.87 -49.00 31.00
N ILE A 144 26.57 -47.84 31.56
CA ILE A 144 25.94 -47.64 32.87
C ILE A 144 24.69 -46.80 32.63
N VAL A 145 23.54 -47.27 33.06
CA VAL A 145 22.28 -46.50 32.99
C VAL A 145 21.82 -46.16 34.40
N VAL A 146 21.43 -44.92 34.62
CA VAL A 146 21.06 -44.40 35.94
C VAL A 146 19.67 -43.83 35.84
N ASP A 147 18.73 -44.34 36.64
CA ASP A 147 17.40 -43.76 36.77
C ASP A 147 17.31 -42.90 38.03
N LYS A 148 16.73 -41.70 37.93
CA LYS A 148 16.61 -40.74 39.04
C LYS A 148 15.28 -39.99 39.01
N GLU A 149 14.96 -39.30 40.10
CA GLU A 149 13.88 -38.31 40.10
C GLU A 149 14.25 -37.09 39.26
N ASN A 150 13.29 -36.47 38.57
CA ASN A 150 13.56 -35.33 37.69
C ASN A 150 14.18 -34.15 38.47
N GLY A 151 15.31 -33.64 37.98
CA GLY A 151 16.00 -32.49 38.56
C GLY A 151 16.52 -31.47 37.54
N GLY A 152 16.28 -31.72 36.26
CA GLY A 152 16.81 -30.93 35.15
C GLY A 152 18.23 -31.35 34.75
N LYS A 153 18.67 -30.84 33.60
CA LYS A 153 19.95 -31.22 32.96
C LYS A 153 21.16 -31.09 33.90
N ALA A 154 21.30 -29.98 34.62
CA ALA A 154 22.42 -29.76 35.54
C ALA A 154 22.47 -30.80 36.67
N ASP A 155 21.32 -31.18 37.23
CA ASP A 155 21.22 -32.19 38.28
C ASP A 155 21.52 -33.60 37.74
N ALA A 156 21.02 -33.93 36.54
CA ALA A 156 21.35 -35.18 35.86
C ALA A 156 22.85 -35.30 35.52
N LEU A 157 23.48 -34.22 35.05
CA LEU A 157 24.93 -34.16 34.83
C LEU A 157 25.70 -34.37 36.14
N ASN A 158 25.25 -33.78 37.25
CA ASN A 158 25.87 -33.99 38.57
C ASN A 158 25.76 -35.43 39.06
N VAL A 159 24.64 -36.12 38.80
CA VAL A 159 24.52 -37.55 39.08
C VAL A 159 25.54 -38.34 38.25
N GLY A 160 25.68 -38.02 36.97
CA GLY A 160 26.73 -38.62 36.12
C GLY A 160 28.14 -38.36 36.65
N VAL A 161 28.44 -37.14 37.10
CA VAL A 161 29.73 -36.78 37.71
C VAL A 161 29.99 -37.61 38.97
N ASN A 162 28.98 -37.79 39.82
CA ASN A 162 29.11 -38.59 41.04
C ASN A 162 29.36 -40.08 40.76
N ILE A 163 28.80 -40.62 39.68
CA ILE A 163 28.91 -42.04 39.29
C ILE A 163 30.20 -42.34 38.52
N SER A 164 30.71 -41.35 37.79
CA SER A 164 31.90 -41.46 36.95
C SER A 164 33.16 -41.88 37.70
N SER A 165 33.99 -42.68 37.05
CA SER A 165 35.30 -43.16 37.50
C SER A 165 36.49 -42.59 36.71
N GLY A 166 36.25 -42.07 35.51
CA GLY A 166 37.29 -41.56 34.61
C GLY A 166 37.98 -40.31 35.11
N GLU A 167 39.19 -40.06 34.61
CA GLU A 167 39.96 -38.86 34.91
C GLU A 167 39.30 -37.61 34.30
N TYR A 168 38.73 -37.77 33.10
CA TYR A 168 38.07 -36.72 32.35
C TYR A 168 36.61 -37.06 32.07
N LEU A 169 35.75 -36.06 32.28
CA LEU A 169 34.31 -36.15 32.01
C LEU A 169 34.05 -35.63 30.61
N VAL A 170 33.28 -36.37 29.81
CA VAL A 170 32.80 -35.93 28.50
C VAL A 170 31.29 -35.75 28.59
N CYS A 171 30.83 -34.52 28.64
CA CYS A 171 29.41 -34.21 28.72
C CYS A 171 28.87 -33.97 27.30
N ILE A 172 27.84 -34.75 26.95
CA ILE A 172 27.19 -34.72 25.64
C ILE A 172 25.66 -34.65 25.84
N ASP A 173 24.95 -34.00 24.92
CA ASP A 173 23.50 -34.22 24.81
C ASP A 173 23.24 -35.61 24.23
N VAL A 174 22.25 -36.33 24.76
CA VAL A 174 21.99 -37.72 24.35
C VAL A 174 21.54 -37.82 22.89
N ASP A 175 20.99 -36.75 22.31
CA ASP A 175 20.53 -36.69 20.93
C ASP A 175 21.63 -36.26 19.93
N CYS A 176 22.88 -36.19 20.37
CA CYS A 176 24.03 -35.86 19.53
C CYS A 176 24.78 -37.11 19.05
N ILE A 177 25.32 -37.02 17.83
CA ILE A 177 26.12 -38.08 17.22
C ILE A 177 27.58 -37.64 17.20
N LEU A 178 28.46 -38.42 17.83
CA LEU A 178 29.89 -38.19 17.81
C LEU A 178 30.56 -38.97 16.68
N GLU A 179 31.55 -38.36 16.04
CA GLU A 179 32.46 -39.11 15.18
C GLU A 179 33.22 -40.17 15.99
N GLN A 180 33.46 -41.34 15.39
CA GLN A 180 33.95 -42.50 16.13
C GLN A 180 35.35 -42.29 16.72
N ASP A 181 36.16 -41.45 16.11
CA ASP A 181 37.53 -41.10 16.53
C ASP A 181 37.60 -39.83 17.40
N SER A 182 36.45 -39.22 17.74
CA SER A 182 36.39 -37.94 18.44
C SER A 182 37.09 -37.95 19.81
N ILE A 183 36.97 -39.04 20.57
CA ILE A 183 37.63 -39.19 21.88
C ILE A 183 39.15 -39.34 21.72
N LEU A 184 39.64 -40.02 20.67
CA LEU A 184 41.08 -40.13 20.37
C LEU A 184 41.70 -38.75 20.12
N LYS A 185 40.99 -37.92 19.34
CA LYS A 185 41.41 -36.54 19.04
C LYS A 185 41.43 -35.66 20.28
N LEU A 186 40.50 -35.86 21.22
CA LEU A 186 40.45 -35.14 22.49
C LEU A 186 41.52 -35.58 23.50
N ALA A 187 41.94 -36.85 23.47
CA ALA A 187 42.98 -37.36 24.36
C ALA A 187 44.36 -36.74 24.06
N LYS A 188 44.63 -36.35 22.82
CA LYS A 188 45.93 -35.82 22.39
C LYS A 188 46.43 -34.63 23.23
N PRO A 189 45.69 -33.50 23.37
CA PRO A 189 46.18 -32.38 24.18
C PRO A 189 46.41 -32.71 25.65
N MET A 190 45.73 -33.73 26.20
CA MET A 190 45.95 -34.18 27.58
C MET A 190 47.26 -34.94 27.71
N LEU A 191 47.63 -35.71 26.68
CA LEU A 191 48.90 -36.44 26.59
C LEU A 191 50.08 -35.51 26.26
N GLU A 192 49.84 -34.42 25.53
CA GLU A 192 50.85 -33.40 25.18
C GLU A 192 51.04 -32.34 26.29
N GLN A 193 50.30 -32.47 27.39
CA GLN A 193 50.36 -31.54 28.52
C GLN A 193 51.73 -31.57 29.20
N THR A 194 52.35 -30.40 29.40
CA THR A 194 53.66 -30.28 30.06
C THR A 194 53.63 -29.37 31.31
N ASP A 195 53.40 -28.07 31.15
CA ASP A 195 53.58 -27.04 32.20
C ASP A 195 52.28 -26.49 32.81
N LYS A 196 51.13 -26.75 32.18
CA LYS A 196 49.82 -26.24 32.60
C LYS A 196 48.82 -27.36 32.79
N LYS A 197 47.96 -27.23 33.79
CA LYS A 197 46.88 -28.20 33.99
C LYS A 197 45.76 -28.00 32.97
N PHE A 198 45.45 -29.04 32.20
CA PHE A 198 44.25 -29.05 31.39
C PHE A 198 43.01 -29.12 32.29
N ILE A 199 42.09 -28.16 32.18
CA ILE A 199 40.85 -28.19 32.99
C ILE A 199 39.60 -28.39 32.16
N ALA A 200 39.58 -27.96 30.89
CA ALA A 200 38.45 -28.20 30.01
C ALA A 200 38.79 -28.04 28.50
N CYS A 201 38.06 -28.77 27.64
CA CYS A 201 38.12 -28.60 26.19
C CYS A 201 36.75 -28.72 25.52
N GLY A 202 36.50 -27.91 24.51
CA GLY A 202 35.35 -28.05 23.62
C GLY A 202 35.71 -28.74 22.30
N GLY A 203 34.78 -29.58 21.82
CA GLY A 203 34.78 -30.04 20.44
C GLY A 203 33.97 -29.12 19.52
N VAL A 204 34.01 -29.38 18.22
CA VAL A 204 33.27 -28.60 17.23
C VAL A 204 31.89 -29.19 17.01
N ILE A 205 30.87 -28.33 17.11
CA ILE A 205 29.48 -28.72 16.82
C ILE A 205 29.16 -28.46 15.34
N ARG A 206 28.51 -29.43 14.72
CA ARG A 206 28.02 -29.43 13.34
C ARG A 206 26.56 -29.89 13.30
N LEU A 207 25.91 -29.69 12.15
CA LEU A 207 24.48 -29.86 12.00
C LEU A 207 24.14 -31.19 11.34
N ALA A 208 23.33 -32.00 12.03
CA ALA A 208 22.82 -33.27 11.53
C ALA A 208 21.64 -33.11 10.56
N ASN A 209 20.98 -31.93 10.52
CA ASN A 209 19.80 -31.70 9.70
C ASN A 209 20.05 -32.07 8.22
N ASN A 210 19.25 -32.99 7.69
CA ASN A 210 19.32 -33.52 6.33
C ASN A 210 20.60 -34.33 5.96
N CYS A 211 21.48 -34.61 6.92
CA CYS A 211 22.55 -35.61 6.73
C CYS A 211 21.94 -37.01 6.60
N VAL A 212 22.66 -37.92 5.95
CA VAL A 212 22.29 -39.34 5.90
C VAL A 212 22.93 -40.03 7.11
N ILE A 213 22.09 -40.58 7.97
CA ILE A 213 22.49 -41.20 9.23
C ILE A 213 22.07 -42.66 9.16
N GLU A 214 23.02 -43.58 9.33
CA GLU A 214 22.76 -45.01 9.36
C GLU A 214 23.44 -45.61 10.59
N ASN A 215 22.69 -46.38 11.37
CA ASN A 215 23.19 -47.05 12.58
C ASN A 215 23.97 -46.13 13.55
N GLY A 216 23.50 -44.89 13.72
CA GLY A 216 24.11 -43.92 14.63
C GLY A 216 25.42 -43.31 14.11
N LYS A 217 25.72 -43.41 12.81
CA LYS A 217 26.88 -42.78 12.15
C LYS A 217 26.45 -41.87 11.01
N ILE A 218 27.19 -40.79 10.78
CA ILE A 218 27.00 -39.93 9.62
C ILE A 218 27.65 -40.58 8.40
N VAL A 219 26.84 -41.02 7.43
CA VAL A 219 27.31 -41.64 6.17
C VAL A 219 27.53 -40.58 5.08
N SER A 220 26.68 -39.57 5.03
CA SER A 220 26.83 -38.45 4.11
C SER A 220 26.44 -37.14 4.76
N VAL A 221 27.41 -36.22 4.77
CA VAL A 221 27.19 -34.83 5.18
C VAL A 221 26.45 -34.08 4.08
N ASN A 222 25.34 -33.46 4.45
CA ASN A 222 24.56 -32.58 3.58
C ASN A 222 24.28 -31.27 4.29
N MET A 223 24.25 -30.19 3.51
CA MET A 223 23.80 -28.90 4.00
C MET A 223 22.30 -28.94 4.31
N PRO A 224 21.84 -28.29 5.40
CA PRO A 224 20.41 -28.16 5.66
C PRO A 224 19.67 -27.58 4.45
N LYS A 225 18.47 -28.08 4.16
CA LYS A 225 17.69 -27.60 3.00
C LYS A 225 16.99 -26.28 3.31
N THR A 226 16.50 -26.12 4.55
CA THR A 226 15.80 -24.92 4.98
C THR A 226 16.75 -23.73 5.07
N LEU A 227 16.28 -22.51 4.76
CA LEU A 227 17.11 -21.31 4.92
C LEU A 227 17.50 -21.11 6.39
N LEU A 228 16.57 -21.38 7.33
CA LEU A 228 16.81 -21.25 8.77
C LEU A 228 17.91 -22.20 9.27
N GLY A 229 17.88 -23.48 8.87
CA GLY A 229 18.93 -24.44 9.19
C GLY A 229 20.27 -24.05 8.58
N ARG A 230 20.28 -23.58 7.32
CA ARG A 230 21.51 -23.11 6.66
C ARG A 230 22.12 -21.90 7.33
N THR A 231 21.31 -20.95 7.78
CA THR A 231 21.83 -19.77 8.47
C THR A 231 22.46 -20.13 9.81
N GLN A 232 21.88 -21.09 10.54
CA GLN A 232 22.51 -21.64 11.73
C GLN A 232 23.81 -22.39 11.42
N ALA A 233 23.92 -23.07 10.27
CA ALA A 233 25.18 -23.66 9.83
C ALA A 233 26.28 -22.60 9.73
N LEU A 234 25.96 -21.46 9.11
CA LEU A 234 26.87 -20.32 8.99
C LEU A 234 27.21 -19.70 10.35
N GLU A 235 26.23 -19.51 11.24
CA GLU A 235 26.44 -19.05 12.62
C GLU A 235 27.40 -19.97 13.39
N TYR A 236 27.22 -21.30 13.28
CA TYR A 236 28.07 -22.28 13.95
C TYR A 236 29.50 -22.29 13.38
N ILE A 237 29.66 -22.12 12.07
CA ILE A 237 30.99 -21.94 11.46
C ILE A 237 31.67 -20.70 12.05
N ARG A 238 30.99 -19.54 12.09
CA ARG A 238 31.53 -18.31 12.70
C ARG A 238 31.88 -18.51 14.18
N ALA A 239 30.99 -19.14 14.95
CA ALA A 239 31.17 -19.31 16.38
C ALA A 239 32.31 -20.27 16.71
N PHE A 240 32.34 -21.47 16.11
CA PHE A 240 33.30 -22.52 16.46
C PHE A 240 34.65 -22.36 15.76
N VAL A 241 34.66 -22.09 14.45
CA VAL A 241 35.91 -22.04 13.67
C VAL A 241 36.65 -20.73 13.89
N LEU A 242 35.93 -19.61 13.96
CA LEU A 242 36.56 -18.31 14.27
C LEU A 242 36.56 -18.03 15.77
N GLY A 243 35.37 -17.85 16.36
CA GLY A 243 35.22 -17.37 17.74
C GLY A 243 35.95 -18.24 18.77
N ARG A 244 35.60 -19.53 18.90
CA ARG A 244 36.16 -20.43 19.91
C ARG A 244 37.66 -20.64 19.72
N MET A 245 38.14 -20.76 18.48
CA MET A 245 39.58 -20.90 18.18
C MET A 245 40.37 -19.66 18.57
N ALA A 246 39.88 -18.46 18.24
CA ALA A 246 40.54 -17.21 18.62
C ALA A 246 40.59 -17.05 20.14
N TRP A 247 39.45 -17.27 20.81
CA TRP A 247 39.36 -17.13 22.26
C TRP A 247 40.11 -18.21 23.03
N SER A 248 40.22 -19.42 22.50
CA SER A 248 41.09 -20.46 23.04
C SER A 248 42.56 -20.02 22.97
N ARG A 249 43.03 -19.57 21.79
CA ARG A 249 44.39 -19.03 21.62
C ARG A 249 44.68 -17.82 22.52
N ALA A 250 43.69 -16.97 22.77
CA ALA A 250 43.82 -15.80 23.62
C ALA A 250 43.72 -16.09 25.12
N SER A 251 43.42 -17.35 25.52
CA SER A 251 43.07 -17.72 26.89
C SER A 251 41.86 -16.94 27.43
N GLY A 252 40.90 -16.60 26.56
CA GLY A 252 39.66 -15.90 26.92
C GLY A 252 38.40 -16.72 26.68
N LEU A 253 38.50 -18.03 26.47
CA LEU A 253 37.35 -18.91 26.32
C LEU A 253 36.62 -19.13 27.66
N ILE A 254 35.34 -18.79 27.72
CA ILE A 254 34.50 -18.95 28.93
C ILE A 254 33.29 -19.86 28.73
N LEU A 255 33.14 -20.41 27.51
CA LEU A 255 32.02 -21.25 27.16
C LEU A 255 32.54 -22.43 26.34
N ILE A 256 32.36 -23.62 26.88
CA ILE A 256 32.47 -24.90 26.20
C ILE A 256 31.06 -25.42 26.00
N SER A 257 30.72 -25.86 24.79
CA SER A 257 29.36 -26.27 24.47
C SER A 257 28.93 -27.47 25.33
N GLY A 258 27.77 -27.34 25.99
CA GLY A 258 27.14 -28.44 26.70
C GLY A 258 26.64 -29.60 25.82
N ALA A 259 26.78 -29.51 24.49
CA ALA A 259 26.53 -30.60 23.56
C ALA A 259 27.77 -31.47 23.31
N PHE A 260 28.99 -30.96 23.55
CA PHE A 260 30.23 -31.74 23.50
C PHE A 260 31.38 -31.03 24.21
N GLY A 261 31.52 -31.29 25.51
CA GLY A 261 32.54 -30.68 26.35
C GLY A 261 33.28 -31.71 27.20
N VAL A 262 34.58 -31.48 27.38
CA VAL A 262 35.45 -32.31 28.22
C VAL A 262 35.95 -31.53 29.42
N PHE A 263 35.95 -32.12 30.60
CA PHE A 263 36.30 -31.46 31.86
C PHE A 263 37.17 -32.36 32.74
N ASP A 264 38.15 -31.78 33.44
CA ASP A 264 38.90 -32.49 34.48
C ASP A 264 37.95 -32.80 35.66
N ARG A 265 37.75 -34.09 35.95
CA ARG A 265 36.79 -34.54 36.97
C ARG A 265 37.12 -34.00 38.35
N LYS A 266 38.41 -33.95 38.72
CA LYS A 266 38.83 -33.50 40.06
C LYS A 266 38.52 -32.02 40.24
N ILE A 267 38.73 -31.21 39.21
CA ILE A 267 38.41 -29.77 39.26
C ILE A 267 36.89 -29.55 39.28
N VAL A 268 36.11 -30.31 38.51
CA VAL A 268 34.63 -30.24 38.56
C VAL A 268 34.11 -30.57 39.97
N LEU A 269 34.59 -31.64 40.59
CA LEU A 269 34.25 -32.02 41.96
C LEU A 269 34.67 -30.94 42.97
N ALA A 270 35.88 -30.39 42.84
CA ALA A 270 36.38 -29.32 43.70
C ALA A 270 35.57 -28.02 43.57
N CYS A 271 34.97 -27.78 42.40
CA CYS A 271 34.11 -26.64 42.14
C CYS A 271 32.64 -26.87 42.54
N GLY A 272 32.26 -28.10 42.91
CA GLY A 272 30.90 -28.46 43.34
C GLY A 272 29.94 -28.87 42.22
N GLY A 273 30.43 -29.30 41.06
CA GLY A 273 29.58 -29.73 39.93
C GLY A 273 28.86 -28.60 39.20
N TYR A 274 27.93 -28.94 38.32
CA TYR A 274 27.07 -28.00 37.58
C TYR A 274 26.08 -27.29 38.53
N ASP A 275 25.90 -25.97 38.34
CA ASP A 275 24.95 -25.20 39.16
C ASP A 275 23.51 -25.41 38.68
N LYS A 276 22.64 -25.87 39.59
CA LYS A 276 21.22 -26.15 39.34
C LYS A 276 20.37 -24.89 39.15
N ASN A 277 20.90 -23.72 39.54
CA ASN A 277 20.17 -22.45 39.51
C ASN A 277 20.37 -21.63 38.23
N THR A 278 21.12 -22.15 37.26
CA THR A 278 21.33 -21.48 35.97
C THR A 278 20.85 -22.34 34.80
N VAL A 279 20.35 -21.68 33.76
CA VAL A 279 19.98 -22.33 32.49
C VAL A 279 21.13 -22.42 31.48
N GLY A 280 22.31 -21.89 31.84
CA GLY A 280 23.58 -21.93 31.09
C GLY A 280 24.67 -22.63 31.91
N GLU A 281 24.37 -23.84 32.37
CA GLU A 281 25.17 -24.62 33.31
C GLU A 281 26.59 -24.92 32.81
N ASP A 282 26.76 -25.06 31.49
CA ASP A 282 28.03 -25.31 30.81
C ASP A 282 28.95 -24.09 30.84
N MET A 283 28.41 -22.91 30.55
CA MET A 283 29.14 -21.65 30.62
C MET A 283 29.58 -21.33 32.05
N GLU A 284 28.65 -21.45 33.00
CA GLU A 284 28.89 -21.11 34.40
C GLU A 284 29.98 -22.00 35.01
N LEU A 285 29.95 -23.31 34.72
CA LEU A 285 30.95 -24.25 35.21
C LEU A 285 32.35 -23.86 34.72
N VAL A 286 32.51 -23.55 33.43
CA VAL A 286 33.82 -23.13 32.87
C VAL A 286 34.33 -21.88 33.58
N VAL A 287 33.49 -20.85 33.74
CA VAL A 287 33.90 -19.61 34.43
C VAL A 287 34.29 -19.89 35.88
N ARG A 288 33.54 -20.74 36.59
CA ARG A 288 33.81 -21.12 37.98
C ARG A 288 35.07 -21.96 38.13
N MET A 289 35.32 -22.92 37.25
CA MET A 289 36.58 -23.69 37.24
C MET A 289 37.78 -22.79 37.00
N ARG A 290 37.70 -21.86 36.04
CA ARG A 290 38.78 -20.91 35.81
C ARG A 290 38.99 -19.97 36.99
N LYS A 291 37.91 -19.49 37.61
CA LYS A 291 37.96 -18.69 38.84
C LYS A 291 38.73 -19.44 39.93
N TYR A 292 38.40 -20.71 40.16
CA TYR A 292 39.07 -21.56 41.15
C TYR A 292 40.57 -21.67 40.89
N MET A 293 40.98 -21.88 39.64
CA MET A 293 42.41 -21.96 39.27
C MET A 293 43.14 -20.62 39.47
N GLU A 294 42.53 -19.48 39.11
CA GLU A 294 43.12 -18.16 39.34
C GLU A 294 43.20 -17.81 40.84
N GLU A 295 42.21 -18.21 41.65
CA GLU A 295 42.24 -18.01 43.10
C GLU A 295 43.30 -18.85 43.81
N LYS A 296 43.61 -20.04 43.27
CA LYS A 296 44.71 -20.90 43.71
C LYS A 296 46.06 -20.55 43.09
N ASN A 297 46.08 -19.67 42.09
CA ASN A 297 47.26 -19.33 41.30
C ASN A 297 47.94 -20.56 40.65
N GLU A 298 47.14 -21.55 40.23
CA GLU A 298 47.63 -22.73 39.51
C GLU A 298 47.56 -22.49 37.99
N PRO A 299 48.65 -22.71 37.22
CA PRO A 299 48.62 -22.58 35.76
C PRO A 299 47.66 -23.59 35.12
N TYR A 300 46.78 -23.11 34.25
CA TYR A 300 45.76 -23.94 33.60
C TYR A 300 45.56 -23.60 32.13
N GLU A 301 44.88 -24.50 31.42
CA GLU A 301 44.50 -24.30 30.03
C GLU A 301 43.04 -24.74 29.76
N VAL A 302 42.37 -23.94 28.92
CA VAL A 302 41.02 -24.19 28.40
C VAL A 302 41.07 -24.11 26.87
N LEU A 303 40.79 -25.23 26.20
CA LEU A 303 41.03 -25.39 24.78
C LEU A 303 39.74 -25.56 23.96
N THR A 304 39.84 -25.31 22.66
CA THR A 304 38.90 -25.83 21.68
C THR A 304 39.70 -26.45 20.55
N ILE A 305 39.34 -27.68 20.20
CA ILE A 305 39.99 -28.41 19.11
C ILE A 305 39.04 -28.41 17.92
N PRO A 306 39.51 -28.09 16.71
CA PRO A 306 38.63 -27.96 15.57
C PRO A 306 38.17 -29.33 15.00
N ASP A 307 38.91 -30.42 15.21
CA ASP A 307 38.71 -31.72 14.54
C ASP A 307 37.67 -32.69 15.14
N PRO A 308 37.50 -32.83 16.48
CA PRO A 308 36.50 -33.76 17.02
C PRO A 308 35.09 -33.21 16.77
N LEU A 309 34.37 -33.83 15.84
CA LEU A 309 33.04 -33.40 15.41
C LEU A 309 31.94 -34.06 16.23
N CYS A 310 30.99 -33.23 16.67
CA CYS A 310 29.72 -33.63 17.26
C CYS A 310 28.58 -33.06 16.41
N TRP A 311 27.63 -33.91 16.05
CA TRP A 311 26.52 -33.59 15.17
C TRP A 311 25.23 -33.47 15.96
N THR A 312 24.56 -32.31 15.87
CA THR A 312 23.30 -32.03 16.58
C THR A 312 22.22 -31.50 15.62
N GLU A 313 20.96 -31.65 16.00
CA GLU A 313 19.84 -31.05 15.28
C GLU A 313 19.61 -29.60 15.73
N VAL A 314 19.47 -28.68 14.78
CA VAL A 314 19.05 -27.29 15.06
C VAL A 314 17.57 -27.05 14.77
N PRO A 315 16.95 -26.07 15.44
CA PRO A 315 15.57 -25.68 15.18
C PRO A 315 15.32 -25.28 13.72
N GLU A 316 14.38 -25.94 13.05
CA GLU A 316 13.88 -25.51 11.73
C GLU A 316 12.64 -24.60 11.81
N SER A 317 12.13 -24.37 13.03
CA SER A 317 11.04 -23.41 13.31
C SER A 317 11.56 -22.16 14.03
N LYS A 318 11.06 -20.99 13.61
CA LYS A 318 11.40 -19.69 14.22
C LYS A 318 11.03 -19.61 15.70
N ASP A 319 9.94 -20.23 16.12
CA ASP A 319 9.48 -20.14 17.50
C ASP A 319 10.33 -21.01 18.43
N ILE A 320 10.77 -22.17 17.95
CA ILE A 320 11.73 -23.02 18.67
C ILE A 320 13.10 -22.32 18.74
N LEU A 321 13.56 -21.73 17.63
CA LEU A 321 14.79 -20.93 17.61
C LEU A 321 14.76 -19.79 18.62
N ARG A 322 13.65 -19.05 18.70
CA ARG A 322 13.48 -17.94 19.67
C ARG A 322 13.58 -18.43 21.11
N LYS A 323 12.94 -19.55 21.46
CA LYS A 323 13.05 -20.14 22.79
C LYS A 323 14.50 -20.55 23.10
N GLN A 324 15.18 -21.14 22.12
CA GLN A 324 16.59 -21.53 22.26
C GLN A 324 17.50 -20.32 22.49
N ARG A 325 17.42 -19.28 21.64
CA ARG A 325 18.24 -18.06 21.76
C ARG A 325 17.92 -17.25 23.03
N ASN A 326 16.66 -17.22 23.44
CA ASN A 326 16.26 -16.65 24.73
C ASN A 326 16.95 -17.37 25.91
N ARG A 327 16.97 -18.71 25.91
CA ARG A 327 17.68 -19.49 26.94
C ARG A 327 19.18 -19.17 26.95
N TRP A 328 19.83 -19.14 25.77
CA TRP A 328 21.26 -18.82 25.66
C TRP A 328 21.59 -17.42 26.20
N MET A 329 20.74 -16.44 25.88
CA MET A 329 20.87 -15.09 26.44
C MET A 329 20.76 -15.12 27.96
N ARG A 330 19.71 -15.72 28.52
CA ARG A 330 19.53 -15.82 29.98
C ARG A 330 20.70 -16.51 30.68
N GLY A 331 21.20 -17.62 30.16
CA GLY A 331 22.36 -18.31 30.72
C GLY A 331 23.64 -17.47 30.69
N THR A 332 23.84 -16.70 29.61
CA THR A 332 24.95 -15.73 29.51
C THR A 332 24.80 -14.62 30.56
N MET A 333 23.60 -14.07 30.71
CA MET A 333 23.30 -13.04 31.70
C MET A 333 23.53 -13.52 33.13
N GLU A 334 22.97 -14.68 33.48
CA GLU A 334 23.12 -15.32 34.80
C GLU A 334 24.60 -15.52 35.14
N THR A 335 25.37 -16.09 34.22
CA THR A 335 26.80 -16.36 34.42
C THR A 335 27.59 -15.07 34.63
N LEU A 336 27.46 -14.10 33.73
CA LEU A 336 28.21 -12.84 33.83
C LEU A 336 27.82 -12.06 35.09
N TRP A 337 26.54 -12.06 35.46
CA TRP A 337 26.07 -11.35 36.64
C TRP A 337 26.53 -12.03 37.94
N LYS A 338 26.51 -13.36 38.00
CA LYS A 338 27.01 -14.16 39.13
C LYS A 338 28.50 -13.92 39.36
N HIS A 339 29.28 -13.83 38.27
CA HIS A 339 30.73 -13.64 38.31
C HIS A 339 31.20 -12.19 38.13
N ARG A 340 30.30 -11.20 38.19
CA ARG A 340 30.60 -9.77 37.91
C ARG A 340 31.77 -9.17 38.70
N LYS A 341 32.06 -9.68 39.91
CA LYS A 341 33.20 -9.22 40.75
C LYS A 341 34.57 -9.55 40.14
N MET A 342 34.63 -10.47 39.18
CA MET A 342 35.84 -10.81 38.44
C MET A 342 36.10 -9.84 37.28
N MET A 343 35.06 -9.19 36.76
CA MET A 343 35.16 -8.28 35.62
C MET A 343 35.93 -7.02 36.02
N PHE A 344 36.90 -6.63 35.19
CA PHE A 344 37.86 -5.54 35.46
C PHE A 344 38.72 -5.72 36.71
N ASN A 345 38.80 -6.94 37.23
CA ASN A 345 39.64 -7.24 38.37
C ASN A 345 40.96 -7.89 37.91
N PRO A 346 42.12 -7.23 38.10
CA PRO A 346 43.41 -7.71 37.61
C PRO A 346 43.86 -9.02 38.28
N LYS A 347 43.30 -9.37 39.45
CA LYS A 347 43.55 -10.68 40.11
C LYS A 347 43.25 -11.86 39.18
N TYR A 348 42.25 -11.72 38.30
CA TYR A 348 41.83 -12.77 37.37
C TYR A 348 42.44 -12.61 35.97
N LYS A 349 43.52 -11.83 35.84
CA LYS A 349 44.34 -11.72 34.61
C LYS A 349 43.48 -11.49 33.36
N LYS A 350 43.75 -12.21 32.26
CA LYS A 350 43.02 -12.07 30.98
C LYS A 350 41.53 -12.41 31.09
N LEU A 351 41.16 -13.33 31.99
CA LEU A 351 39.75 -13.68 32.21
C LEU A 351 38.97 -12.46 32.74
N GLY A 352 39.49 -11.78 33.76
CA GLY A 352 38.85 -10.61 34.36
C GLY A 352 38.96 -9.34 33.53
N MET A 353 40.12 -9.11 32.87
CA MET A 353 40.43 -7.84 32.21
C MET A 353 40.03 -7.78 30.73
N ILE A 354 39.89 -8.93 30.04
CA ILE A 354 39.65 -8.97 28.59
C ILE A 354 38.41 -9.80 28.26
N SER A 355 38.35 -11.04 28.74
CA SER A 355 37.27 -11.96 28.37
C SER A 355 35.91 -11.53 28.92
N LEU A 356 35.75 -11.41 30.24
CA LEU A 356 34.47 -11.01 30.83
C LEU A 356 33.96 -9.64 30.32
N PRO A 357 34.81 -8.59 30.18
CA PRO A 357 34.40 -7.34 29.55
C PRO A 357 33.90 -7.50 28.11
N TYR A 358 34.59 -8.29 27.25
CA TYR A 358 34.12 -8.54 25.88
C TYR A 358 32.71 -9.15 25.88
N TRP A 359 32.52 -10.21 26.66
CA TRP A 359 31.22 -10.90 26.75
C TRP A 359 30.13 -9.98 27.32
N PHE A 360 30.48 -9.06 28.21
CA PHE A 360 29.54 -8.07 28.73
C PHE A 360 29.10 -7.03 27.68
N PHE A 361 30.05 -6.39 26.97
CA PHE A 361 29.71 -5.30 26.05
C PHE A 361 29.19 -5.75 24.69
N PHE A 362 29.62 -6.91 24.19
CA PHE A 362 29.33 -7.33 22.81
C PHE A 362 28.33 -8.50 22.74
N GLU A 363 28.39 -9.46 23.67
CA GLU A 363 27.46 -10.59 23.67
C GLU A 363 26.21 -10.30 24.52
N PHE A 364 26.40 -9.77 25.74
CA PHE A 364 25.31 -9.40 26.64
C PHE A 364 24.63 -8.11 26.18
N LEU A 365 25.33 -6.97 26.09
CA LEU A 365 24.70 -5.68 25.72
C LEU A 365 24.35 -5.55 24.23
N GLY A 366 24.95 -6.36 23.35
CA GLY A 366 24.81 -6.25 21.89
C GLY A 366 23.36 -6.17 21.42
N PRO A 367 22.49 -7.15 21.75
CA PRO A 367 21.09 -7.12 21.31
C PRO A 367 20.29 -5.91 21.80
N LEU A 368 20.63 -5.32 22.96
CA LEU A 368 19.99 -4.10 23.45
C LEU A 368 20.44 -2.86 22.68
N ILE A 369 21.73 -2.76 22.37
CA ILE A 369 22.29 -1.66 21.58
C ILE A 369 21.73 -1.69 20.16
N GLU A 370 21.66 -2.87 19.55
CA GLU A 370 21.07 -3.02 18.22
C GLU A 370 19.57 -2.72 18.22
N PHE A 371 18.83 -3.19 19.22
CA PHE A 371 17.40 -2.92 19.34
C PHE A 371 17.11 -1.43 19.57
N SER A 372 17.90 -0.74 20.39
CA SER A 372 17.76 0.70 20.59
C SER A 372 18.07 1.48 19.31
N GLY A 373 18.99 1.00 18.47
CA GLY A 373 19.26 1.56 17.15
C GLY A 373 18.01 1.61 16.25
N TYR A 374 17.18 0.55 16.25
CA TYR A 374 15.91 0.57 15.52
C TYR A 374 14.92 1.61 16.06
N ILE A 375 14.82 1.75 17.38
CA ILE A 375 13.94 2.74 18.01
C ILE A 375 14.41 4.16 17.67
N ILE A 376 15.70 4.41 17.82
CA ILE A 376 16.33 5.70 17.51
C ILE A 376 16.17 6.04 16.04
N PHE A 377 16.34 5.08 15.13
CA PHE A 377 16.10 5.27 13.71
C PHE A 377 14.65 5.69 13.43
N ILE A 378 13.66 5.04 14.05
CA ILE A 378 12.24 5.41 13.90
C ILE A 378 12.00 6.82 14.44
N ILE A 379 12.58 7.18 15.59
CA ILE A 379 12.49 8.54 16.14
C ILE A 379 13.07 9.56 15.14
N PHE A 380 14.27 9.31 14.61
CA PHE A 380 14.90 10.22 13.64
C PHE A 380 14.12 10.30 12.33
N LEU A 381 13.50 9.21 11.89
CA LEU A 381 12.65 9.16 10.71
C LEU A 381 11.39 10.02 10.89
N VAL A 382 10.71 9.87 12.03
CA VAL A 382 9.50 10.65 12.37
C VAL A 382 9.83 12.15 12.51
N LEU A 383 11.00 12.47 13.06
CA LEU A 383 11.47 13.84 13.23
C LEU A 383 12.04 14.46 11.94
N GLY A 384 12.25 13.67 10.87
CA GLY A 384 12.79 14.16 9.59
C GLY A 384 14.26 14.61 9.65
N ILE A 385 15.03 14.13 10.63
CA ILE A 385 16.43 14.56 10.88
C ILE A 385 17.48 13.56 10.37
N ILE A 386 17.08 12.58 9.55
CA ILE A 386 18.00 11.58 9.00
C ILE A 386 18.85 12.20 7.89
N ASN A 387 20.18 12.12 8.04
CA ASN A 387 21.13 12.34 6.96
C ASN A 387 21.19 11.07 6.10
N TRP A 388 20.39 11.04 5.03
CA TRP A 388 20.25 9.86 4.16
C TRP A 388 21.57 9.41 3.51
N PRO A 389 22.43 10.30 2.95
CA PRO A 389 23.73 9.88 2.43
C PRO A 389 24.60 9.19 3.48
N PHE A 390 24.74 9.78 4.67
CA PHE A 390 25.55 9.20 5.74
C PHE A 390 24.97 7.87 6.23
N PHE A 391 23.65 7.80 6.43
CA PHE A 391 22.97 6.57 6.82
C PHE A 391 23.21 5.44 5.81
N MET A 392 23.06 5.70 4.51
CA MET A 392 23.23 4.69 3.47
C MET A 392 24.67 4.19 3.39
N VAL A 393 25.67 5.08 3.55
CA VAL A 393 27.09 4.70 3.58
C VAL A 393 27.40 3.87 4.82
N LEU A 394 26.96 4.30 6.01
CA LEU A 394 27.21 3.57 7.26
C LEU A 394 26.51 2.20 7.25
N PHE A 395 25.26 2.15 6.78
CA PHE A 395 24.51 0.91 6.62
C PHE A 395 25.20 -0.05 5.66
N ALA A 396 25.61 0.44 4.48
CA ALA A 396 26.34 -0.36 3.50
C ALA A 396 27.67 -0.87 4.07
N LEU A 397 28.40 -0.05 4.83
CA LEU A 397 29.66 -0.43 5.47
C LEU A 397 29.44 -1.57 6.48
N VAL A 398 28.48 -1.43 7.39
CA VAL A 398 28.20 -2.43 8.44
C VAL A 398 27.74 -3.76 7.83
N ILE A 399 26.82 -3.72 6.86
CA ILE A 399 26.33 -4.92 6.18
C ILE A 399 27.45 -5.60 5.38
N SER A 400 28.24 -4.82 4.65
CA SER A 400 29.36 -5.34 3.87
C SER A 400 30.41 -5.99 4.78
N MET A 401 30.70 -5.40 5.94
CA MET A 401 31.64 -5.97 6.91
C MET A 401 31.12 -7.31 7.48
N GLY A 402 29.84 -7.39 7.87
CA GLY A 402 29.23 -8.63 8.35
C GLY A 402 29.22 -9.74 7.29
N PHE A 403 28.98 -9.37 6.03
CA PHE A 403 29.06 -10.27 4.89
C PHE A 403 30.49 -10.77 4.65
N LEU A 404 31.47 -9.87 4.62
CA LEU A 404 32.89 -10.21 4.46
C LEU A 404 33.39 -11.12 5.60
N TYR A 405 33.01 -10.84 6.85
CA TYR A 405 33.36 -11.67 7.99
C TYR A 405 32.79 -13.09 7.86
N SER A 406 31.56 -13.22 7.35
CA SER A 406 30.92 -14.51 7.10
C SER A 406 31.59 -15.28 5.95
N ILE A 407 31.94 -14.61 4.85
CA ILE A 407 32.73 -15.20 3.76
C ILE A 407 34.09 -15.69 4.29
N TYR A 408 34.76 -14.85 5.07
CA TYR A 408 36.04 -15.20 5.67
C TYR A 408 35.93 -16.44 6.55
N ALA A 409 34.88 -16.55 7.38
CA ALA A 409 34.62 -17.75 8.18
C ALA A 409 34.46 -19.02 7.32
N ILE A 410 33.72 -18.92 6.21
CA ILE A 410 33.55 -20.05 5.26
C ILE A 410 34.89 -20.43 4.62
N LEU A 411 35.73 -19.44 4.25
CA LEU A 411 37.05 -19.70 3.66
C LEU A 411 38.00 -20.37 4.66
N VAL A 412 38.00 -19.93 5.92
CA VAL A 412 38.82 -20.57 6.97
C VAL A 412 38.36 -22.00 7.23
N ASP A 413 37.05 -22.26 7.25
CA ASP A 413 36.49 -23.63 7.38
C ASP A 413 36.84 -24.53 6.17
N LEU A 414 36.94 -23.94 4.97
CA LEU A 414 37.40 -24.66 3.78
C LEU A 414 38.88 -25.05 3.87
N VAL A 415 39.74 -24.16 4.37
CA VAL A 415 41.19 -24.41 4.56
C VAL A 415 41.45 -25.52 5.60
N SER A 416 40.58 -25.65 6.59
CA SER A 416 40.63 -26.72 7.59
C SER A 416 40.03 -28.06 7.11
N HIS A 417 39.46 -28.14 5.90
CA HIS A 417 38.89 -29.35 5.26
C HIS A 417 37.84 -30.10 6.08
N GLN A 418 37.06 -29.43 6.93
CA GLN A 418 36.36 -30.16 7.98
C GLN A 418 35.06 -30.83 7.55
N VAL A 419 34.20 -30.16 6.76
CA VAL A 419 32.82 -30.65 6.61
C VAL A 419 32.20 -30.43 5.22
N TYR A 420 32.00 -29.18 4.78
CA TYR A 420 31.27 -28.91 3.54
C TYR A 420 32.22 -28.73 2.35
N THR A 421 32.55 -29.81 1.66
CA THR A 421 33.55 -29.83 0.58
C THR A 421 32.96 -29.62 -0.83
N LYS A 422 31.63 -29.67 -0.98
CA LYS A 422 30.95 -29.55 -2.28
C LYS A 422 30.89 -28.08 -2.74
N ARG A 423 31.31 -27.77 -3.97
CA ARG A 423 31.25 -26.41 -4.57
C ARG A 423 29.86 -25.76 -4.48
N LYS A 424 28.79 -26.56 -4.64
CA LYS A 424 27.40 -26.09 -4.55
C LYS A 424 27.03 -25.61 -3.15
N ASP A 425 27.59 -26.21 -2.12
CA ASP A 425 27.30 -25.88 -0.72
C ASP A 425 28.02 -24.58 -0.31
N PHE A 426 29.22 -24.36 -0.83
CA PHE A 426 29.94 -23.09 -0.71
C PHE A 426 29.15 -21.90 -1.28
N LEU A 427 28.65 -22.02 -2.53
CA LEU A 427 27.83 -20.97 -3.16
C LEU A 427 26.54 -20.71 -2.37
N LYS A 428 25.90 -21.77 -1.85
CA LYS A 428 24.72 -21.63 -0.99
C LYS A 428 25.03 -20.90 0.32
N LEU A 429 26.17 -21.14 0.95
CA LEU A 429 26.58 -20.43 2.17
C LEU A 429 26.87 -18.96 1.92
N ILE A 430 27.51 -18.61 0.79
CA ILE A 430 27.69 -17.21 0.39
C ILE A 430 26.34 -16.52 0.24
N PHE A 431 25.39 -17.14 -0.48
CA PHE A 431 24.05 -16.57 -0.59
C PHE A 431 23.34 -16.47 0.76
N THR A 432 23.49 -17.47 1.62
CA THR A 432 22.96 -17.44 2.98
C THR A 432 23.56 -16.28 3.79
N ALA A 433 24.87 -16.04 3.70
CA ALA A 433 25.55 -14.93 4.37
C ALA A 433 25.01 -13.56 3.95
N PHE A 434 24.65 -13.40 2.68
CA PHE A 434 24.00 -12.18 2.20
C PHE A 434 22.59 -12.02 2.79
N SER A 435 21.82 -13.10 2.89
CA SER A 435 20.43 -13.07 3.39
C SER A 435 20.30 -12.97 4.91
N GLU A 436 21.33 -13.37 5.67
CA GLU A 436 21.31 -13.52 7.13
C GLU A 436 21.00 -12.21 7.88
N PRO A 437 21.62 -11.06 7.56
CA PRO A 437 21.38 -9.80 8.27
C PRO A 437 19.94 -9.30 8.16
N PHE A 438 19.26 -9.63 7.07
CA PHE A 438 17.91 -9.14 6.78
C PHE A 438 16.80 -10.01 7.34
N TYR A 439 17.07 -11.29 7.60
CA TYR A 439 16.05 -12.28 7.97
C TYR A 439 16.31 -12.94 9.33
N PHE A 440 17.51 -13.46 9.56
CA PHE A 440 17.83 -14.27 10.73
C PHE A 440 18.31 -13.42 11.90
N HIS A 441 19.20 -12.46 11.62
CA HIS A 441 19.77 -11.60 12.64
C HIS A 441 18.69 -10.83 13.44
N PRO A 442 17.65 -10.23 12.82
CA PRO A 442 16.58 -9.57 13.58
C PRO A 442 15.77 -10.53 14.47
N ILE A 443 15.69 -11.81 14.11
CA ILE A 443 15.03 -12.83 14.94
C ILE A 443 15.87 -13.13 16.18
N VAL A 444 17.20 -13.23 16.03
CA VAL A 444 18.14 -13.46 17.12
C VAL A 444 18.19 -12.27 18.06
N VAL A 445 18.31 -11.04 17.53
CA VAL A 445 18.28 -9.80 18.33
C VAL A 445 17.00 -9.72 19.15
N LYS A 446 15.83 -9.94 18.50
CA LYS A 446 14.55 -9.96 19.21
C LYS A 446 14.49 -11.05 20.30
N ALA A 447 15.02 -12.23 20.03
CA ALA A 447 15.07 -13.30 21.02
C ALA A 447 15.98 -12.95 22.20
N GLY A 448 17.10 -12.27 21.94
CA GLY A 448 17.99 -11.71 22.95
C GLY A 448 17.29 -10.69 23.84
N VAL A 449 16.62 -9.68 23.26
CA VAL A 449 15.82 -8.69 24.01
C VAL A 449 14.72 -9.35 24.84
N ASN A 450 14.03 -10.35 24.30
CA ASN A 450 13.06 -11.13 25.07
C ASN A 450 13.72 -11.87 26.24
N GLY A 451 14.93 -12.41 26.05
CA GLY A 451 15.73 -13.04 27.10
C GLY A 451 16.03 -12.08 28.24
N PHE A 452 16.37 -10.82 27.94
CA PHE A 452 16.51 -9.76 28.94
C PHE A 452 15.22 -9.56 29.75
N ILE A 453 14.08 -9.43 29.07
CA ILE A 453 12.78 -9.23 29.71
C ILE A 453 12.44 -10.42 30.62
N ASP A 454 12.65 -11.64 30.14
CA ASP A 454 12.30 -12.87 30.87
C ASP A 454 13.21 -13.11 32.08
N TYR A 455 14.49 -12.74 32.00
CA TYR A 455 15.42 -12.77 33.13
C TYR A 455 14.91 -11.91 34.29
N PHE A 456 14.52 -10.66 34.02
CA PHE A 456 13.98 -9.76 35.06
C PHE A 456 12.59 -10.18 35.57
N LYS A 457 11.83 -10.94 34.78
CA LYS A 457 10.53 -11.51 35.19
C LYS A 457 10.63 -12.81 36.00
N LYS A 458 11.84 -13.34 36.28
CA LYS A 458 12.07 -14.61 37.00
C LYS A 458 11.30 -15.81 36.41
N SER A 459 11.17 -15.88 35.08
CA SER A 459 10.57 -17.05 34.44
C SER A 459 11.56 -18.21 34.43
N HIS A 460 11.33 -19.25 35.24
CA HIS A 460 12.27 -20.38 35.44
C HIS A 460 11.88 -21.67 34.70
N GLY A 461 10.97 -21.61 33.72
CA GLY A 461 10.49 -22.81 33.02
C GLY A 461 11.40 -23.33 31.90
N TRP A 462 11.67 -24.63 31.90
CA TRP A 462 12.13 -25.39 30.72
C TRP A 462 10.93 -25.55 29.78
N GLY A 463 10.96 -24.91 28.62
CA GLY A 463 9.91 -25.10 27.61
C GLY A 463 10.17 -26.38 26.84
N GLU A 464 9.16 -27.25 26.69
CA GLU A 464 9.26 -28.46 25.85
C GLU A 464 9.76 -28.08 24.44
N MET A 465 10.92 -28.62 24.08
CA MET A 465 11.46 -28.57 22.72
C MET A 465 11.00 -29.82 21.98
N THR A 466 9.81 -29.78 21.37
CA THR A 466 9.40 -30.80 20.42
C THR A 466 10.26 -30.68 19.15
N ARG A 467 11.37 -31.42 19.11
CA ARG A 467 12.16 -31.62 17.88
C ARG A 467 11.41 -32.60 16.98
N GLN A 468 11.56 -32.47 15.66
CA GLN A 468 10.64 -33.14 14.73
C GLN A 468 10.82 -34.67 14.67
N GLY A 469 11.94 -35.23 15.16
CA GLY A 469 12.25 -36.62 14.85
C GLY A 469 12.34 -36.84 13.33
N PHE A 470 12.88 -37.97 12.89
CA PHE A 470 13.20 -38.16 11.47
C PHE A 470 11.99 -38.41 10.54
N ASN A 471 10.75 -38.02 10.90
CA ASN A 471 9.58 -38.17 10.02
C ASN A 471 8.61 -36.97 10.08
N GLN A 472 8.35 -36.35 8.92
CA GLN A 472 7.44 -35.21 8.77
C GLN A 472 5.97 -35.65 8.66
N SER A 473 5.14 -35.28 9.64
CA SER A 473 3.70 -35.58 9.67
C SER A 473 2.85 -34.39 9.20
N THR A 474 2.20 -34.58 8.04
CA THR A 474 0.94 -33.94 7.56
C THR A 474 0.68 -34.30 6.09
N GLN A 475 1.69 -34.78 5.37
CA GLN A 475 1.53 -35.33 4.01
C GLN A 475 0.81 -36.68 3.98
N HIS A 476 0.64 -37.34 5.13
CA HIS A 476 0.05 -38.69 5.24
C HIS A 476 -1.43 -38.72 5.67
N LEU A 477 -2.10 -37.55 5.79
CA LEU A 477 -3.55 -37.53 6.04
C LEU A 477 -4.34 -37.79 4.75
N PRO A 478 -5.46 -38.54 4.79
CA PRO A 478 -6.38 -38.69 3.67
C PRO A 478 -6.82 -37.33 3.11
N LEU A 479 -6.97 -37.23 1.78
CA LEU A 479 -7.27 -35.97 1.07
C LEU A 479 -8.47 -35.21 1.67
N LYS A 480 -9.52 -35.92 2.09
CA LYS A 480 -10.73 -35.33 2.70
C LYS A 480 -10.44 -34.64 4.03
N GLU A 481 -9.67 -35.26 4.92
CA GLU A 481 -9.31 -34.71 6.22
C GLU A 481 -8.36 -33.52 6.08
N ARG A 482 -7.45 -33.60 5.11
CA ARG A 482 -6.55 -32.49 4.75
C ARG A 482 -7.32 -31.28 4.24
N ILE A 483 -8.29 -31.48 3.34
CA ILE A 483 -9.15 -30.41 2.82
C ILE A 483 -9.94 -29.76 3.97
N TYR A 484 -10.55 -30.57 4.83
CA TYR A 484 -11.32 -30.08 5.98
C TYR A 484 -10.47 -29.25 6.94
N ALA A 485 -9.27 -29.73 7.29
CA ALA A 485 -8.35 -29.02 8.17
C ALA A 485 -7.88 -27.68 7.57
N ILE A 486 -7.55 -27.66 6.27
CA ILE A 486 -7.15 -26.43 5.56
C ILE A 486 -8.31 -25.43 5.52
N LEU A 487 -9.53 -25.89 5.24
CA LEU A 487 -10.71 -25.03 5.16
C LEU A 487 -11.07 -24.43 6.53
N GLN A 488 -11.07 -25.23 7.60
CA GLN A 488 -11.33 -24.74 8.95
C GLN A 488 -10.29 -23.71 9.40
N ALA A 489 -9.00 -23.97 9.15
CA ALA A 489 -7.93 -23.03 9.46
C ALA A 489 -8.07 -21.73 8.64
N GLY A 490 -8.39 -21.87 7.35
CA GLY A 490 -8.64 -20.74 6.44
C GLY A 490 -9.80 -19.87 6.93
N LEU A 491 -10.94 -20.47 7.28
CA LEU A 491 -12.12 -19.77 7.79
C LEU A 491 -11.84 -18.99 9.09
N LYS A 492 -11.12 -19.60 10.05
CA LYS A 492 -10.78 -18.92 11.32
C LYS A 492 -9.88 -17.70 11.11
N LYS A 493 -8.92 -17.78 10.17
CA LYS A 493 -8.01 -16.68 9.84
C LYS A 493 -8.71 -15.59 9.02
N TRP A 494 -9.50 -15.99 8.03
CA TRP A 494 -10.32 -15.07 7.24
C TRP A 494 -11.30 -14.30 8.12
N GLY A 495 -12.03 -14.97 9.02
CA GLY A 495 -13.00 -14.30 9.89
C GLY A 495 -12.35 -13.23 10.78
N MET A 496 -11.12 -13.44 11.25
CA MET A 496 -10.38 -12.43 12.00
C MET A 496 -10.03 -11.22 11.12
N LEU A 497 -9.51 -11.45 9.91
CA LEU A 497 -9.21 -10.39 8.94
C LEU A 497 -10.46 -9.57 8.58
N ALA A 498 -11.57 -10.25 8.30
CA ALA A 498 -12.83 -9.61 7.94
C ALA A 498 -13.38 -8.74 9.07
N LEU A 499 -13.39 -9.22 10.33
CA LEU A 499 -13.86 -8.43 11.48
C LEU A 499 -13.04 -7.17 11.72
N VAL A 500 -11.70 -7.27 11.63
CA VAL A 500 -10.83 -6.10 11.80
C VAL A 500 -11.00 -5.12 10.64
N PHE A 501 -11.16 -5.60 9.41
CA PHE A 501 -11.49 -4.75 8.28
C PHE A 501 -12.83 -4.04 8.48
N PHE A 502 -13.88 -4.75 8.92
CA PHE A 502 -15.18 -4.15 9.21
C PHE A 502 -15.08 -2.99 10.21
N ALA A 503 -14.32 -3.18 11.30
CA ALA A 503 -14.09 -2.12 12.28
C ALA A 503 -13.37 -0.91 11.66
N LEU A 504 -12.29 -1.14 10.91
CA LEU A 504 -11.54 -0.07 10.24
C LEU A 504 -12.40 0.68 9.20
N PHE A 505 -13.18 -0.05 8.40
CA PHE A 505 -14.04 0.51 7.38
C PHE A 505 -15.15 1.36 8.02
N LEU A 506 -15.78 0.88 9.10
CA LEU A 506 -16.79 1.62 9.84
C LEU A 506 -16.23 2.88 10.49
N ILE A 507 -14.98 2.86 10.99
CA ILE A 507 -14.29 4.06 11.46
C ILE A 507 -14.14 5.08 10.31
N GLY A 508 -13.85 4.61 9.09
CA GLY A 508 -13.83 5.45 7.89
C GLY A 508 -15.19 6.10 7.59
N VAL A 509 -16.29 5.34 7.70
CA VAL A 509 -17.65 5.86 7.51
C VAL A 509 -18.05 6.86 8.60
N ILE A 510 -17.64 6.62 9.85
CA ILE A 510 -17.82 7.59 10.95
C ILE A 510 -17.06 8.88 10.64
N ALA A 511 -15.81 8.78 10.18
CA ALA A 511 -15.00 9.94 9.80
C ALA A 511 -15.63 10.72 8.63
N GLU A 512 -16.18 10.03 7.63
CA GLU A 512 -16.96 10.62 6.54
C GLU A 512 -18.15 11.42 7.07
N SER A 513 -18.97 10.81 7.94
CA SER A 513 -20.12 11.48 8.54
C SER A 513 -19.74 12.72 9.35
N LEU A 514 -18.68 12.63 10.17
CA LEU A 514 -18.20 13.76 10.97
C LEU A 514 -17.65 14.90 10.09
N ARG A 515 -16.96 14.56 8.99
CA ARG A 515 -16.49 15.54 8.01
C ARG A 515 -17.67 16.28 7.39
N TYR A 516 -18.75 15.59 7.03
CA TYR A 516 -19.93 16.25 6.48
C TYR A 516 -20.59 17.19 7.49
N GLN A 517 -20.80 16.74 8.74
CA GLN A 517 -21.36 17.60 9.79
C GLN A 517 -20.50 18.85 10.06
N TYR A 518 -19.17 18.71 10.03
CA TYR A 518 -18.25 19.83 10.25
C TYR A 518 -18.20 20.80 9.06
N THR A 519 -18.22 20.27 7.83
CA THR A 519 -17.98 21.07 6.62
C THR A 519 -19.23 21.79 6.12
N PHE A 520 -20.41 21.25 6.42
CA PHE A 520 -21.68 21.72 5.88
C PHE A 520 -22.62 22.15 7.00
N PRO A 521 -22.65 23.45 7.35
CA PRO A 521 -23.58 23.98 8.34
C PRO A 521 -25.03 23.69 7.86
N LYS A 522 -25.82 23.00 8.69
CA LYS A 522 -27.20 22.50 8.41
C LYS A 522 -27.27 21.15 7.68
N PHE A 523 -26.18 20.39 7.66
CA PHE A 523 -26.22 18.95 7.40
C PHE A 523 -26.80 18.21 8.62
N GLU A 524 -28.08 18.46 8.91
CA GLU A 524 -28.84 17.72 9.93
C GLU A 524 -29.85 16.81 9.24
N THR A 525 -29.72 15.49 9.44
CA THR A 525 -30.72 14.48 9.08
C THR A 525 -30.20 13.10 9.51
N SER A 526 -30.62 12.61 10.67
CA SER A 526 -30.33 11.24 11.13
C SER A 526 -30.65 10.18 10.08
N ALA A 527 -31.64 10.44 9.22
CA ALA A 527 -31.99 9.61 8.07
C ALA A 527 -30.87 9.52 7.00
N ILE A 528 -30.22 10.64 6.65
CA ILE A 528 -29.14 10.67 5.65
C ILE A 528 -27.91 9.90 6.16
N ILE A 529 -27.56 10.12 7.42
CA ILE A 529 -26.44 9.41 8.05
C ILE A 529 -26.80 7.93 8.19
N GLY A 530 -28.01 7.60 8.63
CA GLY A 530 -28.48 6.22 8.71
C GLY A 530 -28.40 5.49 7.35
N HIS A 531 -28.78 6.17 6.27
CA HIS A 531 -28.66 5.65 4.91
C HIS A 531 -27.20 5.44 4.50
N LEU A 532 -26.32 6.42 4.77
CA LEU A 532 -24.88 6.32 4.49
C LEU A 532 -24.25 5.10 5.18
N PHE A 533 -24.58 4.88 6.45
CA PHE A 533 -24.09 3.71 7.20
C PHE A 533 -24.63 2.40 6.63
N PHE A 534 -25.92 2.36 6.31
CA PHE A 534 -26.55 1.17 5.74
C PHE A 534 -25.90 0.75 4.41
N GLU A 535 -25.82 1.66 3.45
CA GLU A 535 -25.19 1.44 2.14
C GLU A 535 -23.74 0.95 2.27
N ASN A 536 -22.96 1.57 3.17
CA ASN A 536 -21.57 1.16 3.40
C ASN A 536 -21.45 -0.22 4.09
N ILE A 537 -22.36 -0.56 5.01
CA ILE A 537 -22.39 -1.88 5.65
C ILE A 537 -22.73 -2.96 4.63
N VAL A 538 -23.74 -2.73 3.78
CA VAL A 538 -24.11 -3.65 2.69
C VAL A 538 -22.92 -3.86 1.76
N PHE A 539 -22.26 -2.78 1.33
CA PHE A 539 -21.06 -2.87 0.50
C PHE A 539 -19.93 -3.67 1.17
N ALA A 540 -19.62 -3.41 2.44
CA ALA A 540 -18.56 -4.11 3.16
C ALA A 540 -18.86 -5.63 3.32
N LEU A 541 -20.13 -5.99 3.51
CA LEU A 541 -20.59 -7.39 3.54
C LEU A 541 -20.39 -8.08 2.19
N GLN A 542 -20.80 -7.45 1.10
CA GLN A 542 -20.62 -7.97 -0.26
C GLN A 542 -19.13 -8.13 -0.61
N LEU A 543 -18.30 -7.14 -0.28
CA LEU A 543 -16.86 -7.18 -0.52
C LEU A 543 -16.18 -8.31 0.27
N THR A 544 -16.45 -8.41 1.57
CA THR A 544 -15.83 -9.45 2.41
C THR A 544 -16.27 -10.85 2.01
N PHE A 545 -17.48 -11.02 1.45
CA PHE A 545 -17.89 -12.28 0.86
C PHE A 545 -16.97 -12.71 -0.30
N TRP A 546 -16.81 -11.85 -1.32
CA TRP A 546 -16.00 -12.18 -2.50
C TRP A 546 -14.51 -12.32 -2.21
N VAL A 547 -13.94 -11.39 -1.43
CA VAL A 547 -12.54 -11.46 -1.01
C VAL A 547 -12.31 -12.70 -0.14
N GLY A 548 -13.30 -13.10 0.66
CA GLY A 548 -13.26 -14.32 1.46
C GLY A 548 -13.23 -15.59 0.63
N ILE A 549 -14.05 -15.70 -0.43
CA ILE A 549 -14.01 -16.83 -1.36
C ILE A 549 -12.62 -16.93 -2.00
N LEU A 550 -12.11 -15.83 -2.54
CA LEU A 550 -10.79 -15.79 -3.17
C LEU A 550 -9.68 -16.15 -2.18
N TYR A 551 -9.76 -15.64 -0.94
CA TYR A 551 -8.84 -15.98 0.14
C TYR A 551 -8.81 -17.49 0.39
N LEU A 552 -9.98 -18.14 0.51
CA LEU A 552 -10.07 -19.57 0.77
C LEU A 552 -9.50 -20.40 -0.39
N ILE A 553 -9.75 -20.00 -1.65
CA ILE A 553 -9.17 -20.65 -2.84
C ILE A 553 -7.64 -20.58 -2.82
N ILE A 554 -7.08 -19.39 -2.59
CA ILE A 554 -5.63 -19.20 -2.55
C ILE A 554 -5.03 -19.92 -1.33
N ASN A 555 -5.78 -20.04 -0.23
CA ASN A 555 -5.33 -20.74 0.97
C ASN A 555 -5.09 -22.23 0.71
N PHE A 556 -5.81 -22.85 -0.23
CA PHE A 556 -5.54 -24.22 -0.69
C PHE A 556 -4.20 -24.34 -1.44
N ILE A 557 -3.77 -23.28 -2.14
CA ILE A 557 -2.47 -23.24 -2.84
C ILE A 557 -1.36 -22.97 -1.82
N LYS A 558 -1.47 -21.85 -1.10
CA LYS A 558 -0.50 -21.38 -0.11
C LYS A 558 -1.10 -20.33 0.82
N GLU A 559 -1.27 -20.69 2.09
CA GLU A 559 -1.79 -19.80 3.15
C GLU A 559 -1.11 -18.42 3.18
N GLY A 560 0.22 -18.39 3.05
CA GLY A 560 0.98 -17.14 3.10
C GLY A 560 0.59 -16.15 1.99
N TRP A 561 0.22 -16.65 0.81
CA TRP A 561 -0.24 -15.82 -0.30
C TRP A 561 -1.66 -15.30 -0.06
N ALA A 562 -2.57 -16.18 0.38
CA ALA A 562 -3.94 -15.80 0.74
C ALA A 562 -3.94 -14.68 1.78
N ARG A 563 -3.11 -14.81 2.82
CA ARG A 563 -2.94 -13.78 3.86
C ARG A 563 -2.46 -12.44 3.29
N ILE A 564 -1.40 -12.44 2.50
CA ILE A 564 -0.81 -11.20 1.98
C ILE A 564 -1.80 -10.51 1.02
N LEU A 565 -2.37 -11.26 0.08
CA LEU A 565 -3.29 -10.71 -0.91
C LEU A 565 -4.57 -10.20 -0.25
N GLY A 566 -5.22 -11.01 0.60
CA GLY A 566 -6.42 -10.58 1.32
C GLY A 566 -6.18 -9.33 2.18
N MET A 567 -5.07 -9.28 2.92
CA MET A 567 -4.70 -8.10 3.71
C MET A 567 -4.48 -6.86 2.82
N LEU A 568 -3.71 -6.98 1.73
CA LEU A 568 -3.45 -5.84 0.84
C LEU A 568 -4.73 -5.31 0.19
N THR A 569 -5.61 -6.19 -0.28
CA THR A 569 -6.92 -5.81 -0.83
C THR A 569 -7.74 -5.02 0.20
N LEU A 570 -7.85 -5.53 1.44
CA LEU A 570 -8.61 -4.85 2.50
C LEU A 570 -7.99 -3.52 2.92
N VAL A 571 -6.65 -3.40 2.94
CA VAL A 571 -5.95 -2.11 3.18
C VAL A 571 -6.24 -1.11 2.08
N ILE A 572 -6.15 -1.51 0.80
CA ILE A 572 -6.44 -0.64 -0.34
C ILE A 572 -7.87 -0.11 -0.25
N VAL A 573 -8.82 -0.99 0.10
CA VAL A 573 -10.22 -0.58 0.24
C VAL A 573 -10.41 0.40 1.41
N ALA A 574 -9.82 0.10 2.56
CA ALA A 574 -9.92 0.96 3.73
C ALA A 574 -9.30 2.35 3.49
N VAL A 575 -8.14 2.42 2.85
CA VAL A 575 -7.46 3.69 2.53
C VAL A 575 -8.25 4.49 1.48
N THR A 576 -8.71 3.82 0.42
CA THR A 576 -9.40 4.50 -0.68
C THR A 576 -10.79 4.99 -0.27
N GLN A 577 -11.44 4.41 0.76
CA GLN A 577 -12.64 4.99 1.38
C GLN A 577 -12.40 6.45 1.81
N TYR A 578 -11.25 6.74 2.43
CA TYR A 578 -10.92 8.11 2.83
C TYR A 578 -10.69 9.03 1.63
N ILE A 579 -10.01 8.53 0.61
CA ILE A 579 -9.77 9.28 -0.63
C ILE A 579 -11.10 9.67 -1.28
N LEU A 580 -12.02 8.72 -1.41
CA LEU A 580 -13.32 8.92 -2.07
C LEU A 580 -14.19 9.95 -1.33
N PHE A 581 -14.31 9.86 0.00
CA PHE A 581 -15.14 10.83 0.73
C PHE A 581 -14.47 12.19 0.84
N LEU A 582 -13.13 12.27 0.92
CA LEU A 582 -12.42 13.54 0.90
C LEU A 582 -12.57 14.23 -0.46
N TYR A 583 -12.48 13.47 -1.56
CA TYR A 583 -12.81 13.97 -2.89
C TYR A 583 -14.23 14.54 -2.93
N PHE A 584 -15.24 13.77 -2.50
CA PHE A 584 -16.63 14.26 -2.48
C PHE A 584 -16.80 15.48 -1.56
N SER A 585 -16.11 15.49 -0.42
CA SER A 585 -16.10 16.62 0.52
C SER A 585 -15.41 17.88 -0.03
N GLU A 586 -14.73 17.80 -1.17
CA GLU A 586 -14.12 18.95 -1.83
C GLU A 586 -14.89 19.30 -3.11
N SER A 587 -15.11 18.31 -3.98
CA SER A 587 -15.70 18.47 -5.31
C SER A 587 -17.23 18.49 -5.34
N ARG A 588 -17.89 18.08 -4.24
CA ARG A 588 -19.35 17.84 -4.15
C ARG A 588 -19.88 16.77 -5.11
N ASN A 589 -18.99 16.08 -5.85
CA ASN A 589 -19.34 15.05 -6.81
C ASN A 589 -18.79 13.69 -6.37
N VAL A 590 -19.49 12.62 -6.74
CA VAL A 590 -19.06 11.26 -6.42
C VAL A 590 -18.16 10.77 -7.55
N LEU A 591 -16.94 10.36 -7.21
CA LEU A 591 -15.98 9.82 -8.17
C LEU A 591 -16.41 8.43 -8.65
N GLY A 592 -16.37 8.20 -9.95
CA GLY A 592 -16.73 6.93 -10.60
C GLY A 592 -15.73 6.54 -11.68
N ALA A 593 -16.23 6.04 -12.81
CA ALA A 593 -15.41 5.66 -13.96
C ALA A 593 -14.86 6.86 -14.76
N ASP A 594 -15.33 8.07 -14.46
CA ASP A 594 -14.83 9.32 -15.03
C ASP A 594 -13.31 9.50 -14.84
N ILE A 595 -12.76 8.95 -13.74
CA ILE A 595 -11.31 8.93 -13.50
C ILE A 595 -10.50 8.24 -14.61
N LEU A 596 -11.08 7.26 -15.30
CA LEU A 596 -10.41 6.49 -16.35
C LEU A 596 -10.23 7.29 -17.65
N TYR A 597 -10.93 8.42 -17.78
CA TYR A 597 -10.90 9.28 -18.97
C TYR A 597 -9.96 10.47 -18.84
N TYR A 598 -9.35 10.67 -17.68
CA TYR A 598 -8.26 11.62 -17.56
C TYR A 598 -6.94 10.95 -17.93
N SER A 599 -6.21 11.57 -18.85
CA SER A 599 -4.83 11.21 -19.13
C SER A 599 -3.96 11.42 -17.89
N LYS A 600 -2.78 10.77 -17.88
CA LYS A 600 -1.81 10.91 -16.79
C LYS A 600 -1.42 12.38 -16.54
N GLU A 601 -1.28 13.17 -17.61
CA GLU A 601 -0.90 14.57 -17.50
C GLU A 601 -2.06 15.44 -16.99
N GLU A 602 -3.30 15.17 -17.40
CA GLU A 602 -4.49 15.85 -16.84
C GLU A 602 -4.65 15.54 -15.35
N MET A 603 -4.53 14.27 -14.95
CA MET A 603 -4.56 13.87 -13.54
C MET A 603 -3.47 14.59 -12.74
N LYS A 604 -2.25 14.67 -13.28
CA LYS A 604 -1.14 15.36 -12.63
C LYS A 604 -1.45 16.84 -12.48
N GLN A 605 -1.95 17.50 -13.53
CA GLN A 605 -2.32 18.92 -13.49
C GLN A 605 -3.44 19.17 -12.46
N ILE A 606 -4.49 18.36 -12.42
CA ILE A 606 -5.58 18.43 -11.42
C ILE A 606 -5.02 18.32 -10.00
N LEU A 607 -4.15 17.34 -9.74
CA LEU A 607 -3.57 17.12 -8.41
C LEU A 607 -2.58 18.22 -8.00
N GLN A 608 -1.85 18.83 -8.95
CA GLN A 608 -0.95 19.96 -8.71
C GLN A 608 -1.73 21.26 -8.45
N ALA A 609 -2.71 21.59 -9.28
CA ALA A 609 -3.49 22.81 -9.18
C ALA A 609 -4.40 22.84 -7.95
N SER A 610 -4.87 21.67 -7.50
CA SER A 610 -5.60 21.53 -6.22
C SER A 610 -4.70 21.63 -4.98
N GLY A 611 -3.37 21.61 -5.14
CA GLY A 611 -2.42 21.61 -4.02
C GLY A 611 -2.38 20.27 -3.26
N MET A 612 -2.94 19.19 -3.82
CA MET A 612 -2.97 17.88 -3.16
C MET A 612 -1.58 17.22 -3.07
N LEU A 613 -0.68 17.51 -4.02
CA LEU A 613 0.68 16.96 -4.07
C LEU A 613 1.66 17.70 -3.14
N ASN A 614 1.44 17.62 -1.83
CA ASN A 614 2.32 18.21 -0.82
C ASN A 614 2.76 17.18 0.25
N PHE A 615 3.88 17.46 0.92
CA PHE A 615 4.46 16.55 1.91
C PHE A 615 3.50 16.21 3.06
N LYS A 616 2.69 17.17 3.53
CA LYS A 616 1.71 16.94 4.60
C LYS A 616 0.68 15.89 4.19
N ASN A 617 0.15 15.97 2.97
CA ASN A 617 -0.84 15.01 2.46
C ASN A 617 -0.22 13.63 2.25
N PHE A 618 1.02 13.55 1.76
CA PHE A 618 1.74 12.28 1.66
C PHE A 618 2.02 11.65 3.03
N ALA A 619 2.39 12.47 4.03
CA ALA A 619 2.58 12.00 5.40
C ALA A 619 1.27 11.48 6.01
N LEU A 620 0.17 12.20 5.83
CA LEU A 620 -1.16 11.76 6.27
C LEU A 620 -1.60 10.46 5.59
N LEU A 621 -1.35 10.32 4.28
CA LEU A 621 -1.61 9.07 3.55
C LEU A 621 -0.75 7.92 4.09
N GLY A 622 0.53 8.17 4.40
CA GLY A 622 1.42 7.19 5.02
C GLY A 622 0.95 6.74 6.41
N ILE A 623 0.46 7.68 7.23
CA ILE A 623 -0.16 7.39 8.54
C ILE A 623 -1.42 6.54 8.35
N LEU A 624 -2.28 6.90 7.40
CA LEU A 624 -3.51 6.16 7.12
C LEU A 624 -3.23 4.73 6.64
N ILE A 625 -2.30 4.57 5.69
CA ILE A 625 -1.87 3.25 5.20
C ILE A 625 -1.32 2.42 6.37
N THR A 626 -0.47 3.00 7.21
CA THR A 626 0.10 2.30 8.38
C THR A 626 -0.99 1.94 9.39
N GLY A 627 -1.90 2.87 9.66
CA GLY A 627 -3.04 2.70 10.58
C GLY A 627 -4.03 1.62 10.12
N SER A 628 -4.19 1.40 8.82
CA SER A 628 -4.98 0.28 8.28
C SER A 628 -4.17 -1.03 8.19
N LEU A 629 -2.89 -0.96 7.81
CA LEU A 629 -2.04 -2.12 7.58
C LEU A 629 -1.67 -2.84 8.88
N VAL A 630 -1.29 -2.13 9.93
CA VAL A 630 -0.82 -2.74 11.18
C VAL A 630 -1.91 -3.62 11.83
N PRO A 631 -3.16 -3.15 12.03
CA PRO A 631 -4.22 -3.99 12.58
C PRO A 631 -4.53 -5.22 11.70
N LEU A 632 -4.60 -5.05 10.38
CA LEU A 632 -4.86 -6.16 9.46
C LEU A 632 -3.70 -7.16 9.39
N TRP A 633 -2.46 -6.70 9.55
CA TRP A 633 -1.28 -7.57 9.62
C TRP A 633 -1.24 -8.39 10.92
N ILE A 634 -1.66 -7.79 12.04
CA ILE A 634 -1.84 -8.51 13.30
C ILE A 634 -2.97 -9.54 13.14
N ALA A 635 -4.11 -9.14 12.58
CA ALA A 635 -5.28 -9.99 12.34
C ALA A 635 -4.96 -11.18 11.43
N GLY A 636 -4.18 -10.98 10.37
CA GLY A 636 -3.78 -12.07 9.45
C GLY A 636 -2.87 -13.12 10.08
N LYS A 637 -2.26 -12.83 11.24
CA LYS A 637 -1.43 -13.79 11.99
C LYS A 637 -2.18 -14.48 13.12
N THR A 638 -3.35 -13.98 13.48
CA THR A 638 -4.21 -14.56 14.50
C THR A 638 -5.34 -15.36 13.83
N ALA A 639 -6.06 -16.15 14.64
CA ALA A 639 -7.18 -16.94 14.18
C ALA A 639 -8.29 -16.85 15.22
N LEU A 640 -9.54 -16.86 14.79
CA LEU A 640 -10.67 -16.97 15.70
C LEU A 640 -10.66 -18.32 16.42
N LYS A 641 -11.18 -18.35 17.65
CA LYS A 641 -11.34 -19.60 18.41
C LYS A 641 -12.30 -20.59 17.71
N SER A 642 -13.30 -20.06 17.01
CA SER A 642 -14.33 -20.81 16.28
C SER A 642 -14.49 -20.33 14.82
N ILE A 643 -14.99 -21.22 13.95
CA ILE A 643 -15.36 -20.89 12.56
C ILE A 643 -16.69 -20.13 12.45
N TYR A 644 -17.56 -20.19 13.47
CA TYR A 644 -18.90 -19.63 13.39
C TYR A 644 -18.95 -18.14 13.02
N PRO A 645 -18.11 -17.24 13.56
CA PRO A 645 -18.17 -15.83 13.16
C PRO A 645 -17.83 -15.63 11.67
N ALA A 646 -16.91 -16.43 11.13
CA ALA A 646 -16.59 -16.39 9.70
C ALA A 646 -17.78 -16.88 8.85
N ILE A 647 -18.43 -17.97 9.27
CA ILE A 647 -19.63 -18.49 8.58
C ILE A 647 -20.76 -17.46 8.60
N VAL A 648 -21.00 -16.84 9.76
CA VAL A 648 -22.02 -15.79 9.91
C VAL A 648 -21.74 -14.61 8.97
N LEU A 649 -20.48 -14.16 8.87
CA LEU A 649 -20.10 -13.12 7.90
C LEU A 649 -20.33 -13.55 6.45
N PHE A 650 -20.07 -14.80 6.08
CA PHE A 650 -20.38 -15.30 4.74
C PHE A 650 -21.90 -15.35 4.47
N ILE A 651 -22.71 -15.75 5.45
CA ILE A 651 -24.18 -15.79 5.32
C ILE A 651 -24.73 -14.37 5.13
N PHE A 652 -24.33 -13.43 5.98
CA PHE A 652 -24.76 -12.03 5.84
C PHE A 652 -24.19 -11.37 4.58
N GLY A 653 -22.95 -11.72 4.20
CA GLY A 653 -22.34 -11.31 2.94
C GLY A 653 -23.12 -11.76 1.72
N LEU A 654 -23.59 -13.01 1.70
CA LEU A 654 -24.45 -13.54 0.64
C LEU A 654 -25.84 -12.89 0.65
N ALA A 655 -26.45 -12.75 1.84
CA ALA A 655 -27.76 -12.11 1.98
C ALA A 655 -27.73 -10.64 1.50
N ALA A 656 -26.62 -9.94 1.70
CA ALA A 656 -26.45 -8.54 1.28
C ALA A 656 -26.56 -8.32 -0.24
N PHE A 657 -26.40 -9.35 -1.08
CA PHE A 657 -26.65 -9.24 -2.53
C PHE A 657 -28.14 -9.16 -2.88
N PHE A 658 -29.02 -9.60 -1.99
CA PHE A 658 -30.47 -9.62 -2.19
C PHE A 658 -31.18 -8.44 -1.50
N ILE A 659 -30.43 -7.47 -0.97
CA ILE A 659 -30.96 -6.26 -0.35
C ILE A 659 -31.06 -5.17 -1.43
N PRO A 660 -32.27 -4.81 -1.90
CA PRO A 660 -32.45 -3.67 -2.78
C PRO A 660 -31.89 -2.37 -2.18
N SER A 661 -31.20 -1.58 -3.00
CA SER A 661 -30.60 -0.30 -2.62
C SER A 661 -31.61 0.78 -2.22
N ASN A 662 -32.91 0.58 -2.47
CA ASN A 662 -33.97 1.54 -2.16
C ASN A 662 -34.78 1.20 -0.89
N ILE A 663 -34.39 0.18 -0.11
CA ILE A 663 -35.13 -0.26 1.09
C ILE A 663 -35.21 0.82 2.16
N ILE A 664 -34.12 1.58 2.36
CA ILE A 664 -34.07 2.64 3.37
C ILE A 664 -34.14 3.99 2.65
N GLY A 665 -35.08 4.85 3.03
CA GLY A 665 -35.05 6.27 2.63
C GLY A 665 -35.71 6.69 1.30
N GLY A 666 -36.25 5.75 0.50
CA GLY A 666 -36.68 5.98 -0.89
C GLY A 666 -37.55 7.21 -1.20
N LYS A 667 -38.52 7.60 -0.35
CA LYS A 667 -39.34 8.83 -0.56
C LYS A 667 -38.81 10.08 0.15
N ALA A 668 -38.05 9.91 1.23
CA ALA A 668 -37.55 11.02 2.03
C ALA A 668 -36.25 11.60 1.43
N LEU A 669 -35.43 10.77 0.78
CA LEU A 669 -34.23 11.22 0.09
C LEU A 669 -34.51 11.79 -1.30
N SER A 670 -35.54 11.32 -2.00
CA SER A 670 -35.88 11.82 -3.34
C SER A 670 -36.31 13.29 -3.34
N SER A 671 -36.79 13.81 -2.21
CA SER A 671 -37.16 15.23 -2.03
C SER A 671 -36.02 16.10 -1.47
N GLU A 672 -34.85 15.53 -1.19
CA GLU A 672 -33.69 16.28 -0.70
C GLU A 672 -32.80 16.75 -1.86
N SER A 673 -31.98 17.77 -1.61
CA SER A 673 -31.07 18.31 -2.63
C SER A 673 -30.09 17.27 -3.19
N GLU A 674 -29.61 17.48 -4.42
CA GLU A 674 -28.67 16.57 -5.09
C GLU A 674 -27.45 16.24 -4.21
N PHE A 675 -26.91 17.28 -3.57
CA PHE A 675 -25.77 17.14 -2.66
C PHE A 675 -26.06 16.15 -1.51
N LYS A 676 -27.22 16.26 -0.86
CA LYS A 676 -27.63 15.41 0.26
C LYS A 676 -27.86 13.96 -0.16
N GLN A 677 -28.47 13.75 -1.33
CA GLN A 677 -28.62 12.43 -1.92
C GLN A 677 -27.25 11.79 -2.17
N ASN A 678 -26.33 12.50 -2.82
CA ASN A 678 -24.98 11.98 -3.09
C ASN A 678 -24.16 11.78 -1.80
N ALA A 679 -24.34 12.64 -0.79
CA ALA A 679 -23.72 12.49 0.51
C ALA A 679 -24.17 11.20 1.23
N SER A 680 -25.43 10.79 1.03
CA SER A 680 -26.01 9.57 1.62
C SER A 680 -25.57 8.25 0.96
N LYS A 681 -25.01 8.31 -0.25
CA LYS A 681 -24.61 7.12 -1.03
C LYS A 681 -23.26 6.59 -0.54
N SER A 682 -23.08 5.27 -0.53
CA SER A 682 -21.75 4.67 -0.38
C SER A 682 -20.90 5.05 -1.60
N LYS A 683 -19.78 5.72 -1.33
CA LYS A 683 -18.86 6.17 -2.39
C LYS A 683 -18.23 4.97 -3.10
N TRP A 684 -17.96 3.90 -2.36
CA TRP A 684 -17.50 2.64 -2.93
C TRP A 684 -18.55 1.94 -3.78
N ALA A 685 -19.78 1.82 -3.30
CA ALA A 685 -20.85 1.17 -4.06
C ALA A 685 -21.06 1.88 -5.39
N TYR A 686 -21.09 3.22 -5.35
CA TYR A 686 -21.14 4.04 -6.56
C TYR A 686 -19.90 3.87 -7.45
N PHE A 687 -18.69 3.89 -6.89
CA PHE A 687 -17.46 3.74 -7.65
C PHE A 687 -17.43 2.39 -8.39
N PHE A 688 -17.74 1.28 -7.70
CA PHE A 688 -17.82 -0.04 -8.33
C PHE A 688 -18.92 -0.10 -9.39
N LYS A 689 -20.12 0.40 -9.07
CA LYS A 689 -21.25 0.36 -10.02
C LYS A 689 -20.97 1.18 -11.27
N SER A 690 -20.43 2.39 -11.11
CA SER A 690 -20.03 3.24 -12.23
C SER A 690 -18.97 2.59 -13.12
N ASN A 691 -18.00 1.88 -12.54
CA ASN A 691 -16.97 1.15 -13.31
C ASN A 691 -17.52 -0.13 -13.97
N GLU A 692 -18.44 -0.84 -13.31
CA GLU A 692 -19.17 -1.97 -13.89
C GLU A 692 -19.98 -1.53 -15.11
N ASP A 693 -20.81 -0.50 -14.97
CA ASP A 693 -21.63 0.03 -16.07
C ASP A 693 -20.76 0.55 -17.22
N ASN A 694 -19.61 1.14 -16.88
CA ASN A 694 -18.62 1.57 -17.87
C ASN A 694 -18.03 0.39 -18.66
N PHE A 695 -17.67 -0.69 -17.97
CA PHE A 695 -17.15 -1.90 -18.58
C PHE A 695 -18.19 -2.60 -19.45
N ILE A 696 -19.43 -2.73 -18.96
CA ILE A 696 -20.55 -3.32 -19.73
C ILE A 696 -20.80 -2.49 -20.99
N SER A 697 -20.79 -1.15 -20.90
CA SER A 697 -20.97 -0.28 -22.06
C SER A 697 -19.80 -0.27 -23.05
N ASP A 698 -18.61 -0.77 -22.69
CA ASP A 698 -17.48 -1.00 -23.63
C ASP A 698 -17.64 -2.31 -24.42
N HIS A 699 -18.52 -3.20 -23.97
CA HIS A 699 -18.73 -4.55 -24.51
C HIS A 699 -20.21 -4.70 -24.91
N PRO A 700 -20.63 -4.09 -26.04
CA PRO A 700 -22.03 -4.11 -26.47
C PRO A 700 -22.61 -5.52 -26.60
N GLU A 701 -21.79 -6.55 -26.85
CA GLU A 701 -22.19 -7.96 -26.82
C GLU A 701 -22.71 -8.43 -25.46
N LEU A 702 -22.23 -7.87 -24.35
CA LEU A 702 -22.76 -8.11 -23.01
C LEU A 702 -24.09 -7.39 -22.81
N ASN A 703 -24.21 -6.17 -23.33
CA ASN A 703 -25.43 -5.38 -23.24
C ASN A 703 -26.56 -6.06 -24.05
N ASP A 704 -26.31 -6.49 -25.28
CA ASP A 704 -27.28 -7.21 -26.12
C ASP A 704 -27.76 -8.51 -25.45
N LEU A 705 -26.89 -9.18 -24.69
CA LEU A 705 -27.21 -10.40 -23.92
C LEU A 705 -28.03 -10.11 -22.65
N LEU A 706 -27.90 -8.90 -22.07
CA LEU A 706 -28.54 -8.49 -20.82
C LEU A 706 -29.86 -7.73 -21.04
N SER A 707 -29.97 -6.90 -22.07
CA SER A 707 -31.12 -6.01 -22.31
C SER A 707 -32.12 -6.55 -23.32
N GLY A 708 -31.79 -7.62 -24.07
CA GLY A 708 -32.59 -8.04 -25.21
C GLY A 708 -32.52 -7.02 -26.36
N ASN A 709 -32.85 -7.45 -27.57
CA ASN A 709 -32.80 -6.60 -28.76
C ASN A 709 -33.77 -5.40 -28.62
N ASP A 710 -33.26 -4.24 -28.23
CA ASP A 710 -33.94 -2.97 -28.48
C ASP A 710 -33.77 -2.66 -29.98
N ASP A 711 -34.81 -2.97 -30.76
CA ASP A 711 -34.86 -2.63 -32.18
C ASP A 711 -34.64 -1.12 -32.36
N PHE A 712 -33.57 -0.75 -33.06
CA PHE A 712 -33.26 0.64 -33.39
C PHE A 712 -34.45 1.32 -34.07
N THR A 713 -35.10 2.24 -33.36
CA THR A 713 -36.25 3.00 -33.85
C THR A 713 -35.78 4.24 -34.61
N ALA A 714 -35.79 4.14 -35.94
CA ALA A 714 -35.45 5.23 -36.85
C ALA A 714 -36.20 6.53 -36.52
N ASN A 715 -35.47 7.65 -36.42
CA ASN A 715 -36.06 8.98 -36.31
C ASN A 715 -36.63 9.41 -37.68
N ALA A 716 -37.81 10.04 -37.71
CA ALA A 716 -38.47 10.49 -38.94
C ALA A 716 -37.67 11.54 -39.74
N GLU A 717 -36.76 12.28 -39.09
CA GLU A 717 -35.92 13.30 -39.74
C GLU A 717 -34.59 12.75 -40.31
N MET A 718 -34.27 11.49 -40.03
CA MET A 718 -33.03 10.84 -40.41
C MET A 718 -32.98 10.55 -41.91
N ILE A 719 -31.87 10.88 -42.58
CA ILE A 719 -31.67 10.64 -44.01
C ILE A 719 -31.27 9.19 -44.29
N ASP A 720 -30.41 8.61 -43.46
CA ASP A 720 -29.86 7.27 -43.62
C ASP A 720 -29.71 6.59 -42.25
N LYS A 721 -30.16 5.34 -42.15
CA LYS A 721 -30.09 4.55 -40.90
C LYS A 721 -28.67 4.34 -40.39
N ASN A 722 -27.65 4.39 -41.27
CA ASN A 722 -26.24 4.24 -40.86
C ASN A 722 -25.69 5.49 -40.18
N PHE A 723 -26.37 6.63 -40.29
CA PHE A 723 -25.94 7.93 -39.78
C PHE A 723 -27.08 8.57 -38.98
N PRO A 724 -27.30 8.14 -37.72
CA PRO A 724 -28.54 8.40 -37.00
C PRO A 724 -28.85 9.89 -36.78
N PHE A 725 -27.83 10.74 -36.71
CA PHE A 725 -27.99 12.18 -36.53
C PHE A 725 -28.09 12.95 -37.86
N TRP A 726 -27.82 12.31 -39.00
CA TRP A 726 -27.76 13.00 -40.29
C TRP A 726 -29.15 13.34 -40.80
N ARG A 727 -29.43 14.64 -40.90
CA ARG A 727 -30.75 15.20 -41.25
C ARG A 727 -30.65 16.39 -42.20
N LYS A 728 -31.78 16.81 -42.77
CA LYS A 728 -31.87 18.06 -43.54
C LYS A 728 -31.71 19.27 -42.62
N GLU A 729 -31.03 20.30 -43.12
CA GLU A 729 -30.84 21.55 -42.40
C GLU A 729 -31.92 22.56 -42.80
N ASN A 730 -32.90 22.73 -41.92
CA ASN A 730 -34.14 23.49 -42.15
C ASN A 730 -34.48 24.47 -41.01
N THR A 731 -33.51 24.83 -40.15
CA THR A 731 -33.76 25.75 -39.04
C THR A 731 -34.27 27.10 -39.54
N SER A 732 -35.33 27.63 -38.91
CA SER A 732 -35.90 28.94 -39.22
C SER A 732 -35.00 30.08 -38.71
N ASP A 733 -35.02 31.23 -39.39
CA ASP A 733 -34.28 32.40 -38.93
C ASP A 733 -35.06 33.17 -37.87
N PHE A 734 -34.85 32.77 -36.63
CA PHE A 734 -35.40 33.43 -35.46
C PHE A 734 -34.79 34.83 -35.23
N LEU A 735 -33.47 34.94 -35.31
CA LEU A 735 -32.74 36.16 -34.94
C LEU A 735 -32.97 37.33 -35.91
N GLY A 736 -33.25 37.06 -37.19
CA GLY A 736 -33.55 38.10 -38.19
C GLY A 736 -34.76 38.96 -37.82
N SER A 737 -35.71 38.42 -37.04
CA SER A 737 -36.84 39.20 -36.54
C SER A 737 -36.42 40.29 -35.54
N TYR A 738 -35.36 40.05 -34.75
CA TYR A 738 -34.88 40.95 -33.69
C TYR A 738 -33.64 41.76 -34.06
N MET A 739 -33.02 41.51 -35.22
CA MET A 739 -31.77 42.13 -35.66
C MET A 739 -31.97 42.97 -36.92
N ASN A 740 -31.38 44.15 -36.97
CA ASN A 740 -31.25 44.93 -38.20
C ASN A 740 -30.21 44.28 -39.12
N THR A 741 -30.51 44.23 -40.42
CA THR A 741 -29.55 43.81 -41.44
C THR A 741 -28.58 44.95 -41.72
N SER A 742 -27.28 44.66 -41.69
CA SER A 742 -26.22 45.63 -41.99
C SER A 742 -25.66 45.41 -43.40
N GLU A 743 -24.90 46.37 -43.93
CA GLU A 743 -24.27 46.24 -45.26
C GLU A 743 -23.14 45.20 -45.27
N LYS A 744 -22.36 45.11 -44.19
CA LYS A 744 -21.23 44.17 -44.05
C LYS A 744 -21.63 43.02 -43.16
N VAL A 745 -21.20 41.81 -43.48
CA VAL A 745 -21.42 40.64 -42.62
C VAL A 745 -20.90 40.91 -41.20
N PRO A 746 -21.73 40.79 -40.15
CA PRO A 746 -21.33 41.03 -38.76
C PRO A 746 -20.24 40.06 -38.29
N ASN A 747 -19.40 40.52 -37.37
CA ASN A 747 -18.50 39.64 -36.63
C ASN A 747 -19.28 38.84 -35.59
N LEU A 748 -18.74 37.69 -35.19
CA LEU A 748 -19.31 36.82 -34.17
C LEU A 748 -18.31 36.61 -33.04
N VAL A 749 -18.70 36.92 -31.80
CA VAL A 749 -17.86 36.70 -30.62
C VAL A 749 -18.63 35.92 -29.56
N PHE A 750 -18.12 34.76 -29.19
CA PHE A 750 -18.66 33.93 -28.12
C PHE A 750 -17.84 34.17 -26.85
N LEU A 751 -18.51 34.53 -25.75
CA LEU A 751 -17.95 34.61 -24.41
C LEU A 751 -18.54 33.46 -23.60
N VAL A 752 -17.74 32.42 -23.41
CA VAL A 752 -18.13 31.22 -22.67
C VAL A 752 -17.50 31.29 -21.30
N MET A 753 -18.36 31.46 -20.30
CA MET A 753 -17.97 31.75 -18.93
C MET A 753 -17.94 30.46 -18.10
N GLU A 754 -16.73 30.05 -17.70
CA GLU A 754 -16.47 28.89 -16.84
C GLU A 754 -17.32 28.94 -15.57
N GLY A 755 -18.12 27.91 -15.31
CA GLY A 755 -18.89 27.77 -14.08
C GLY A 755 -19.87 28.93 -13.82
N PHE A 756 -20.47 29.54 -14.85
CA PHE A 756 -21.53 30.54 -14.68
C PHE A 756 -22.92 29.89 -14.65
N GLY A 757 -23.48 29.73 -13.46
CA GLY A 757 -24.83 29.21 -13.24
C GLY A 757 -25.86 30.30 -12.95
N HIS A 758 -27.12 30.06 -13.29
CA HIS A 758 -28.23 31.00 -13.06
C HIS A 758 -28.40 31.36 -11.57
N ALA A 759 -28.12 30.42 -10.66
CA ALA A 759 -28.27 30.56 -9.22
C ALA A 759 -27.61 31.82 -8.61
N TYR A 760 -26.48 32.27 -9.18
CA TYR A 760 -25.68 33.41 -8.71
C TYR A 760 -25.42 34.49 -9.78
N THR A 761 -25.94 34.32 -10.99
CA THR A 761 -25.79 35.29 -12.11
C THR A 761 -27.09 36.05 -12.41
N SER A 762 -28.19 35.68 -11.76
CA SER A 762 -29.51 36.24 -11.97
C SER A 762 -30.11 36.79 -10.67
N PRO A 763 -30.87 37.90 -10.72
CA PRO A 763 -31.64 38.38 -9.56
C PRO A 763 -32.66 37.36 -9.04
N LYS A 764 -33.14 36.46 -9.91
CA LYS A 764 -34.07 35.37 -9.57
C LYS A 764 -33.39 34.11 -9.04
N GLY A 765 -32.06 34.03 -9.10
CA GLY A 765 -31.31 32.90 -8.56
C GLY A 765 -31.41 32.84 -7.03
N TYR A 766 -31.38 31.64 -6.46
CA TYR A 766 -31.53 31.43 -5.01
C TYR A 766 -30.33 31.95 -4.19
N ILE A 767 -29.17 32.21 -4.82
CA ILE A 767 -28.03 32.92 -4.21
C ILE A 767 -28.08 34.43 -4.48
N GLY A 768 -28.72 34.81 -5.59
CA GLY A 768 -28.91 36.19 -6.04
C GLY A 768 -27.83 36.67 -7.00
N ASN A 769 -27.93 37.91 -7.50
CA ASN A 769 -27.07 38.39 -8.58
C ASN A 769 -25.68 38.89 -8.12
N PHE A 770 -24.63 38.12 -8.41
CA PHE A 770 -23.22 38.45 -8.24
C PHE A 770 -22.50 38.83 -9.56
N THR A 771 -23.25 39.01 -10.64
CA THR A 771 -22.75 39.50 -11.93
C THR A 771 -23.49 40.78 -12.35
N PRO A 772 -23.30 41.90 -11.61
CA PRO A 772 -24.03 43.15 -11.85
C PRO A 772 -23.84 43.71 -13.27
N TYR A 773 -22.67 43.54 -13.89
CA TYR A 773 -22.45 44.01 -15.25
C TYR A 773 -23.19 43.15 -16.27
N LEU A 774 -23.07 41.82 -16.18
CA LEU A 774 -23.81 40.89 -17.05
C LEU A 774 -25.32 41.10 -16.95
N ASP A 775 -25.85 41.29 -15.74
CA ASP A 775 -27.27 41.60 -15.53
C ASP A 775 -27.65 42.95 -16.16
N SER A 776 -26.81 43.99 -16.04
CA SER A 776 -27.05 45.26 -16.73
C SER A 776 -27.06 45.13 -18.25
N LEU A 777 -26.25 44.22 -18.80
CA LEU A 777 -26.17 43.93 -20.23
C LEU A 777 -27.36 43.10 -20.70
N SER A 778 -27.89 42.21 -19.85
CA SER A 778 -29.08 41.40 -20.14
C SER A 778 -30.32 42.26 -20.43
N ASN A 779 -30.42 43.43 -19.80
CA ASN A 779 -31.50 44.41 -20.06
C ASN A 779 -31.37 45.14 -21.41
N LYS A 780 -30.22 44.99 -22.09
CA LYS A 780 -29.90 45.62 -23.39
C LYS A 780 -29.76 44.60 -24.52
N GLY A 781 -30.05 43.32 -24.26
CA GLY A 781 -29.91 42.23 -25.23
C GLY A 781 -31.14 41.35 -25.33
N LEU A 782 -30.98 40.23 -26.02
CA LEU A 782 -31.91 39.10 -26.03
C LEU A 782 -31.46 38.10 -24.95
N TYR A 783 -32.26 37.92 -23.91
CA TYR A 783 -31.90 37.10 -22.75
C TYR A 783 -32.89 35.95 -22.56
N TRP A 784 -32.39 34.72 -22.42
CA TRP A 784 -33.21 33.54 -22.13
C TRP A 784 -33.11 33.20 -20.65
N GLU A 785 -34.25 33.28 -19.95
CA GLU A 785 -34.33 32.95 -18.52
C GLU A 785 -34.10 31.46 -18.27
N ASN A 786 -34.50 30.61 -19.23
CA ASN A 786 -34.58 29.16 -19.10
C ASN A 786 -33.58 28.46 -20.04
N SER A 787 -32.29 28.82 -19.97
CA SER A 787 -31.25 28.23 -20.82
C SER A 787 -30.50 27.10 -20.11
N LEU A 788 -30.32 25.99 -20.83
CA LEU A 788 -29.64 24.79 -20.34
C LEU A 788 -28.32 24.56 -21.07
N SER A 789 -27.25 24.30 -20.33
CA SER A 789 -26.02 23.76 -20.90
C SER A 789 -26.26 22.32 -21.36
N SER A 790 -25.51 21.89 -22.37
CA SER A 790 -25.58 20.50 -22.83
C SER A 790 -24.87 19.54 -21.86
N ALA A 791 -23.93 20.03 -21.05
CA ALA A 791 -23.14 19.20 -20.15
C ALA A 791 -22.95 19.87 -18.79
N GLY A 792 -22.81 19.04 -17.75
CA GLY A 792 -22.58 19.49 -16.37
C GLY A 792 -21.13 19.89 -16.08
N ARG A 793 -20.27 19.87 -17.10
CA ARG A 793 -18.83 20.20 -17.09
C ARG A 793 -18.41 20.76 -18.47
N THR A 794 -17.28 21.46 -18.54
CA THR A 794 -16.80 22.20 -19.71
C THR A 794 -16.64 21.38 -21.01
N PHE A 795 -16.30 20.09 -20.91
CA PHE A 795 -16.01 19.22 -22.06
C PHE A 795 -17.12 19.19 -23.14
N GLY A 796 -18.37 19.44 -22.74
CA GLY A 796 -19.51 19.45 -23.66
C GLY A 796 -19.75 20.78 -24.35
N ALA A 797 -19.21 21.90 -23.86
CA ALA A 797 -19.57 23.24 -24.30
C ALA A 797 -19.07 23.56 -25.72
N LEU A 798 -17.78 23.32 -26.01
CA LEU A 798 -17.22 23.59 -27.34
C LEU A 798 -17.96 22.87 -28.49
N PRO A 799 -18.19 21.54 -28.46
CA PRO A 799 -18.87 20.83 -29.54
C PRO A 799 -20.38 21.17 -29.64
N SER A 800 -21.07 21.43 -28.53
CA SER A 800 -22.50 21.77 -28.57
C SER A 800 -22.75 23.21 -29.03
N LEU A 801 -21.99 24.18 -28.51
CA LEU A 801 -22.14 25.60 -28.84
C LEU A 801 -21.77 25.89 -30.30
N THR A 802 -20.75 25.21 -30.84
CA THR A 802 -20.25 25.48 -32.20
C THR A 802 -20.85 24.56 -33.24
N GLY A 803 -21.26 23.33 -32.89
CA GLY A 803 -21.72 22.36 -33.88
C GLY A 803 -22.96 21.61 -33.48
N SER A 804 -23.62 21.94 -32.37
CA SER A 804 -24.80 21.21 -31.89
C SER A 804 -24.60 19.68 -31.90
N LEU A 805 -23.38 19.22 -31.61
CA LEU A 805 -22.94 17.85 -31.88
C LEU A 805 -23.37 16.87 -30.78
N PRO A 806 -23.72 15.61 -31.11
CA PRO A 806 -24.05 14.60 -30.10
C PRO A 806 -22.86 14.26 -29.21
N PHE A 807 -23.08 13.54 -28.11
CA PHE A 807 -22.03 13.28 -27.11
C PHE A 807 -21.10 12.11 -27.44
N GLY A 808 -21.53 11.08 -28.16
CA GLY A 808 -20.79 9.81 -28.19
C GLY A 808 -20.78 9.15 -26.80
N LYS A 809 -19.85 8.22 -26.55
CA LYS A 809 -19.82 7.49 -25.26
C LYS A 809 -19.38 8.38 -24.10
N ASN A 810 -18.24 9.07 -24.25
CA ASN A 810 -17.59 9.80 -23.16
C ASN A 810 -17.55 11.32 -23.32
N GLY A 811 -18.41 11.87 -24.18
CA GLY A 811 -18.29 13.23 -24.68
C GLY A 811 -17.62 13.28 -26.04
N PHE A 812 -18.00 14.27 -26.86
CA PHE A 812 -17.64 14.28 -28.28
C PHE A 812 -16.13 14.42 -28.51
N LEU A 813 -15.47 15.19 -27.63
CA LEU A 813 -14.04 15.46 -27.71
C LEU A 813 -13.19 14.22 -27.35
N GLU A 814 -13.76 13.25 -26.64
CA GLU A 814 -13.07 12.02 -26.23
C GLU A 814 -12.97 10.97 -27.36
N ILE A 815 -13.57 11.22 -28.52
CA ILE A 815 -13.48 10.31 -29.67
C ILE A 815 -12.09 10.42 -30.30
N GLU A 816 -11.29 9.35 -30.25
CA GLU A 816 -9.86 9.32 -30.63
C GLU A 816 -9.55 10.08 -31.93
N LYS A 817 -10.38 9.90 -32.96
CA LYS A 817 -10.35 10.73 -34.18
C LYS A 817 -11.65 11.50 -34.28
N THR A 818 -11.56 12.84 -34.31
CA THR A 818 -12.72 13.72 -34.49
C THR A 818 -13.50 13.30 -35.75
N PRO A 819 -14.76 12.83 -35.62
CA PRO A 819 -15.58 12.42 -36.75
C PRO A 819 -15.90 13.60 -37.67
N GLU A 820 -16.15 13.32 -38.95
CA GLU A 820 -16.57 14.37 -39.88
C GLU A 820 -17.85 15.06 -39.40
N ASN A 821 -17.79 16.37 -39.17
CA ASN A 821 -18.87 17.17 -38.58
C ASN A 821 -18.88 18.61 -39.12
N PHE A 822 -20.07 19.21 -39.17
CA PHE A 822 -20.21 20.65 -39.44
C PHE A 822 -20.30 21.42 -38.14
N ASN A 823 -19.51 22.48 -38.03
CA ASN A 823 -19.52 23.40 -36.91
C ASN A 823 -19.26 24.85 -37.40
N LEU A 824 -19.54 25.84 -36.55
CA LEU A 824 -19.45 27.25 -36.90
C LEU A 824 -18.05 27.63 -37.40
N TYR A 825 -16.98 27.08 -36.83
CA TYR A 825 -15.63 27.36 -37.31
C TYR A 825 -15.44 26.94 -38.77
N ASN A 826 -15.72 25.68 -39.10
CA ASN A 826 -15.47 25.18 -40.45
C ASN A 826 -16.45 25.75 -41.50
N ILE A 827 -17.69 26.05 -41.11
CA ILE A 827 -18.67 26.67 -42.01
C ILE A 827 -18.33 28.14 -42.25
N LEU A 828 -18.07 28.93 -41.21
CA LEU A 828 -17.81 30.36 -41.34
C LEU A 828 -16.46 30.62 -42.02
N LYS A 829 -15.43 29.81 -41.71
CA LYS A 829 -14.14 29.86 -42.41
C LYS A 829 -14.29 29.61 -43.91
N ALA A 830 -15.11 28.64 -44.30
CA ALA A 830 -15.41 28.38 -45.71
C ALA A 830 -16.18 29.53 -46.41
N ASN A 831 -16.71 30.47 -45.63
CA ASN A 831 -17.35 31.71 -46.10
C ASN A 831 -16.46 32.94 -45.88
N GLY A 832 -15.16 32.75 -45.70
CA GLY A 832 -14.18 33.83 -45.61
C GLY A 832 -14.06 34.47 -44.24
N PHE A 833 -14.56 33.86 -43.16
CA PHE A 833 -14.31 34.36 -41.81
C PHE A 833 -12.90 33.99 -41.34
N GLU A 834 -12.23 34.91 -40.66
CA GLU A 834 -11.10 34.60 -39.79
C GLU A 834 -11.62 33.94 -38.50
N THR A 835 -10.94 32.91 -37.98
CA THR A 835 -11.43 32.12 -36.85
C THR A 835 -10.44 32.04 -35.70
N GLY A 836 -10.91 32.23 -34.46
CA GLY A 836 -10.05 32.18 -33.28
C GLY A 836 -10.68 31.52 -32.04
N PHE A 837 -9.85 30.81 -31.29
CA PHE A 837 -10.18 30.25 -29.98
C PHE A 837 -9.16 30.76 -28.94
N TYR A 838 -9.66 31.37 -27.87
CA TYR A 838 -8.84 32.02 -26.85
C TYR A 838 -9.13 31.41 -25.48
N TYR A 839 -8.11 30.81 -24.87
CA TYR A 839 -8.20 30.13 -23.58
C TYR A 839 -6.93 30.34 -22.75
N GLY A 840 -7.09 30.63 -21.45
CA GLY A 840 -5.98 30.89 -20.54
C GLY A 840 -5.22 29.65 -20.07
N GLY A 841 -5.80 28.45 -20.28
CA GLY A 841 -5.21 27.17 -19.88
C GLY A 841 -4.66 26.35 -21.06
N HIS A 842 -4.36 25.08 -20.80
CA HIS A 842 -3.83 24.16 -21.81
C HIS A 842 -4.94 23.59 -22.71
N VAL A 843 -4.90 23.88 -24.02
CA VAL A 843 -5.86 23.33 -25.00
C VAL A 843 -5.71 21.83 -25.28
N SER A 844 -4.73 21.15 -24.72
CA SER A 844 -4.68 19.69 -24.73
C SER A 844 -5.63 19.05 -23.71
N PHE A 845 -6.01 19.80 -22.66
CA PHE A 845 -7.02 19.38 -21.70
C PHE A 845 -8.35 19.18 -22.43
N ASP A 846 -9.06 18.08 -22.15
CA ASP A 846 -10.30 17.69 -22.85
C ASP A 846 -10.18 17.63 -24.38
N ARG A 847 -8.94 17.51 -24.91
CA ARG A 847 -8.67 17.37 -26.35
C ARG A 847 -9.23 18.49 -27.23
N TYR A 848 -9.29 19.73 -26.70
CA TYR A 848 -9.72 20.89 -27.49
C TYR A 848 -8.87 21.07 -28.75
N ARG A 849 -7.56 20.85 -28.64
CA ARG A 849 -6.59 21.01 -29.74
C ARG A 849 -6.97 20.18 -30.96
N GLU A 850 -7.39 18.94 -30.79
CA GLU A 850 -7.76 18.02 -31.87
C GLU A 850 -9.01 18.52 -32.61
N PHE A 851 -10.05 18.92 -31.86
CA PHE A 851 -11.29 19.45 -32.44
C PHE A 851 -11.07 20.79 -33.15
N LEU A 852 -10.29 21.69 -32.56
CA LEU A 852 -9.97 22.99 -33.15
C LEU A 852 -9.12 22.84 -34.42
N LYS A 853 -8.15 21.92 -34.42
CA LYS A 853 -7.35 21.58 -35.63
C LYS A 853 -8.23 20.97 -36.72
N TYR A 854 -9.11 20.02 -36.40
CA TYR A 854 -10.06 19.46 -37.36
C TYR A 854 -10.94 20.55 -37.98
N SER A 855 -11.43 21.47 -37.14
CA SER A 855 -12.30 22.57 -37.56
C SER A 855 -11.56 23.65 -38.36
N GLY A 856 -10.23 23.59 -38.39
CA GLY A 856 -9.38 24.50 -39.14
C GLY A 856 -9.31 25.90 -38.54
N VAL A 857 -9.37 26.05 -37.22
CA VAL A 857 -9.29 27.37 -36.55
C VAL A 857 -7.95 28.05 -36.88
N ASP A 858 -7.98 29.34 -37.27
CA ASP A 858 -6.77 30.10 -37.65
C ASP A 858 -5.88 30.40 -36.45
N HIS A 859 -6.49 30.88 -35.37
CA HIS A 859 -5.79 31.31 -34.16
C HIS A 859 -6.20 30.43 -32.97
N ILE A 860 -5.32 29.53 -32.54
CA ILE A 860 -5.50 28.75 -31.31
C ILE A 860 -4.57 29.36 -30.25
N VAL A 861 -5.15 30.16 -29.35
CA VAL A 861 -4.43 30.85 -28.27
C VAL A 861 -4.68 30.10 -26.97
N ASP A 862 -3.61 29.53 -26.44
CA ASP A 862 -3.57 28.74 -25.21
C ASP A 862 -2.56 29.32 -24.22
N GLU A 863 -2.39 28.68 -23.06
CA GLU A 863 -1.46 29.11 -22.01
C GLU A 863 -0.04 29.44 -22.53
N ALA A 864 0.49 28.71 -23.51
CA ALA A 864 1.82 28.93 -24.06
C ALA A 864 1.94 30.24 -24.86
N SER A 865 0.81 30.83 -25.25
CA SER A 865 0.73 32.06 -26.04
C SER A 865 0.79 33.34 -25.20
N PHE A 866 0.80 33.21 -23.87
CA PHE A 866 0.84 34.33 -22.93
C PHE A 866 2.25 34.49 -22.35
N SER A 867 2.69 35.75 -22.23
CA SER A 867 3.96 36.14 -21.62
C SER A 867 3.74 37.38 -20.76
N SER A 868 4.78 37.81 -20.02
CA SER A 868 4.76 39.15 -19.40
C SER A 868 4.31 40.21 -20.42
N PRO A 869 3.40 41.13 -20.08
CA PRO A 869 2.91 41.47 -18.73
C PRO A 869 1.63 40.75 -18.26
N TYR A 870 1.15 39.72 -18.98
CA TYR A 870 -0.06 38.99 -18.56
C TYR A 870 0.18 38.21 -17.27
N ARG A 871 -0.83 38.18 -16.38
CA ARG A 871 -0.74 37.52 -15.08
C ARG A 871 -1.41 36.15 -15.11
N LYS A 872 -0.72 35.15 -14.58
CA LYS A 872 -1.32 33.85 -14.25
C LYS A 872 -2.21 33.97 -13.01
N LEU A 873 -3.19 33.10 -12.87
CA LEU A 873 -3.93 32.92 -11.62
C LEU A 873 -2.95 32.49 -10.51
N PRO A 874 -3.18 32.87 -9.24
CA PRO A 874 -2.32 32.42 -8.14
C PRO A 874 -2.31 30.90 -7.99
N ALA A 875 -1.18 30.35 -7.55
CA ALA A 875 -1.04 28.91 -7.28
C ALA A 875 -1.07 28.62 -5.77
N ASN A 876 -1.59 27.46 -5.37
CA ASN A 876 -1.58 26.99 -3.99
C ASN A 876 -0.62 25.80 -3.82
N ASN A 877 0.61 26.08 -3.40
CA ASN A 877 1.68 25.07 -3.20
C ASN A 877 1.96 24.19 -4.44
N GLY A 878 1.73 24.70 -5.64
CA GLY A 878 1.81 23.95 -6.90
C GLY A 878 1.81 24.84 -8.15
N GLU A 879 1.23 24.33 -9.25
CA GLU A 879 1.05 25.06 -10.51
C GLU A 879 -0.31 25.78 -10.57
N SER A 880 -0.41 26.79 -11.43
CA SER A 880 -1.65 27.54 -11.70
C SER A 880 -2.46 26.86 -12.80
N TRP A 881 -3.79 27.04 -12.80
CA TRP A 881 -4.64 26.58 -13.91
C TRP A 881 -4.35 27.28 -15.23
N GLY A 882 -3.82 28.51 -15.19
CA GLY A 882 -3.52 29.30 -16.38
C GLY A 882 -3.56 30.80 -16.15
N TYR A 883 -3.94 31.55 -17.18
CA TYR A 883 -4.03 33.02 -17.16
C TYR A 883 -5.41 33.53 -16.74
N GLU A 884 -5.43 34.69 -16.08
CA GLU A 884 -6.68 35.35 -15.63
C GLU A 884 -7.56 35.80 -16.81
N ASP A 885 -8.88 35.90 -16.60
CA ASP A 885 -9.83 36.18 -17.69
C ASP A 885 -9.58 37.54 -18.37
N GLN A 886 -9.14 38.54 -17.61
CA GLN A 886 -8.73 39.85 -18.13
C GLN A 886 -7.60 39.72 -19.15
N ALA A 887 -6.65 38.80 -18.91
CA ALA A 887 -5.55 38.54 -19.83
C ALA A 887 -6.06 37.88 -21.11
N VAL A 888 -6.96 36.89 -21.01
CA VAL A 888 -7.54 36.19 -22.17
C VAL A 888 -8.32 37.17 -23.06
N PHE A 889 -9.19 37.99 -22.48
CA PHE A 889 -9.92 39.04 -23.21
C PHE A 889 -8.99 40.05 -23.88
N SER A 890 -7.96 40.50 -23.15
CA SER A 890 -6.97 41.45 -23.68
C SER A 890 -6.14 40.84 -24.81
N LYS A 891 -5.82 39.55 -24.73
CA LYS A 891 -5.09 38.82 -25.77
C LYS A 891 -5.89 38.70 -27.05
N MET A 892 -7.20 38.40 -26.96
CA MET A 892 -8.10 38.43 -28.11
C MET A 892 -8.12 39.81 -28.76
N LEU A 893 -8.32 40.88 -27.97
CA LEU A 893 -8.33 42.25 -28.48
C LEU A 893 -6.98 42.67 -29.10
N GLN A 894 -5.86 42.15 -28.57
CA GLN A 894 -4.53 42.39 -29.12
C GLN A 894 -4.37 41.74 -30.49
N GLN A 895 -4.78 40.49 -30.63
CA GLN A 895 -4.56 39.66 -31.82
C GLN A 895 -5.58 39.96 -32.93
N GLN A 896 -6.86 40.00 -32.60
CA GLN A 896 -7.92 40.32 -33.57
C GLN A 896 -7.96 41.82 -33.82
N LYS A 897 -7.43 42.27 -34.96
CA LYS A 897 -7.58 43.68 -35.39
C LYS A 897 -8.90 43.91 -36.14
N PRO A 898 -9.47 45.13 -36.11
CA PRO A 898 -10.60 45.47 -36.98
C PRO A 898 -10.15 45.42 -38.44
N GLN A 899 -10.76 44.56 -39.24
CA GLN A 899 -10.46 44.40 -40.68
C GLN A 899 -11.76 44.43 -41.50
N ASN A 900 -11.64 44.44 -42.83
CA ASN A 900 -12.82 44.29 -43.70
C ASN A 900 -13.37 42.85 -43.74
N GLN A 901 -12.53 41.87 -43.40
CA GLN A 901 -12.90 40.46 -43.30
C GLN A 901 -13.66 40.21 -41.98
N PRO A 902 -14.82 39.53 -42.01
CA PRO A 902 -15.53 39.16 -40.78
C PRO A 902 -14.76 38.09 -40.00
N TYR A 903 -14.99 37.98 -38.70
CA TYR A 903 -14.37 36.94 -37.87
C TYR A 903 -15.33 36.26 -36.91
N PHE A 904 -14.97 35.03 -36.53
CA PHE A 904 -15.60 34.28 -35.45
C PHE A 904 -14.58 33.93 -34.37
N ASN A 905 -14.73 34.53 -33.19
CA ASN A 905 -13.88 34.26 -32.04
C ASN A 905 -14.68 33.67 -30.90
N MET A 906 -14.20 32.57 -30.31
CA MET A 906 -14.72 32.02 -29.06
C MET A 906 -13.69 32.18 -27.95
N ILE A 907 -14.14 32.68 -26.81
CA ILE A 907 -13.32 32.93 -25.64
C ILE A 907 -13.85 32.05 -24.52
N LEU A 908 -12.99 31.25 -23.91
CA LEU A 908 -13.30 30.42 -22.74
C LEU A 908 -12.53 30.96 -21.53
N THR A 909 -13.25 31.31 -20.47
CA THR A 909 -12.66 31.82 -19.22
C THR A 909 -12.19 30.70 -18.30
N LEU A 910 -11.56 31.04 -17.17
CA LEU A 910 -10.95 30.06 -16.26
C LEU A 910 -10.95 30.48 -14.77
N SER A 911 -11.06 31.78 -14.45
CA SER A 911 -10.81 32.26 -13.08
C SER A 911 -11.79 31.77 -12.00
N THR A 912 -12.94 31.24 -12.42
CA THR A 912 -14.02 30.69 -11.59
C THR A 912 -13.87 29.19 -11.34
N HIS A 913 -12.72 28.58 -11.67
CA HIS A 913 -12.45 27.18 -11.41
C HIS A 913 -11.86 26.94 -10.00
N ASN A 914 -12.17 25.80 -9.37
CA ASN A 914 -11.59 25.39 -8.08
C ASN A 914 -10.04 25.33 -8.17
N PRO A 915 -9.25 25.92 -7.23
CA PRO A 915 -9.58 26.39 -5.88
C PRO A 915 -10.02 27.88 -5.73
N PHE A 916 -10.55 28.50 -6.79
CA PHE A 916 -11.10 29.87 -6.76
C PHE A 916 -10.08 30.95 -6.36
N LEU A 917 -8.82 30.74 -6.76
CA LEU A 917 -7.73 31.69 -6.52
C LEU A 917 -7.70 32.71 -7.65
N ILE A 918 -7.82 33.98 -7.28
CA ILE A 918 -7.81 35.10 -8.22
C ILE A 918 -6.76 36.13 -7.83
N ASN A 919 -6.25 36.86 -8.81
CA ASN A 919 -5.43 38.03 -8.54
C ASN A 919 -6.30 39.15 -7.96
N ASN A 920 -5.69 40.05 -7.17
CA ASN A 920 -6.38 41.17 -6.52
C ASN A 920 -7.56 40.74 -5.63
N LYS A 921 -7.50 39.56 -4.99
CA LYS A 921 -8.59 39.01 -4.15
C LYS A 921 -9.17 40.03 -3.16
N ASP A 922 -8.34 40.81 -2.47
CA ASP A 922 -8.77 41.82 -1.49
C ASP A 922 -9.71 42.88 -2.09
N TYR A 923 -9.55 43.23 -3.36
CA TYR A 923 -10.42 44.17 -4.06
C TYR A 923 -11.80 43.55 -4.30
N TYR A 924 -11.85 42.33 -4.85
CA TYR A 924 -13.11 41.64 -5.12
C TYR A 924 -13.82 41.20 -3.84
N GLU A 925 -13.10 40.94 -2.76
CA GLU A 925 -13.67 40.71 -1.43
C GLU A 925 -14.37 41.97 -0.88
N LYS A 926 -13.82 43.16 -1.11
CA LYS A 926 -14.51 44.42 -0.78
C LYS A 926 -15.81 44.57 -1.57
N LEU A 927 -15.79 44.26 -2.88
CA LEU A 927 -16.99 44.28 -3.72
C LEU A 927 -18.03 43.25 -3.25
N TYR A 928 -17.61 42.04 -2.89
CA TYR A 928 -18.47 41.02 -2.31
C TYR A 928 -19.15 41.52 -1.04
N ASN A 929 -18.39 42.09 -0.10
CA ASN A 929 -18.93 42.63 1.14
C ASN A 929 -19.90 43.81 0.90
N GLN A 930 -19.59 44.69 -0.06
CA GLN A 930 -20.50 45.76 -0.47
C GLN A 930 -21.80 45.20 -1.04
N ARG A 931 -21.72 44.18 -1.91
CA ARG A 931 -22.88 43.50 -2.49
C ARG A 931 -23.75 42.85 -1.41
N LEU A 932 -23.14 42.14 -0.46
CA LEU A 932 -23.82 41.51 0.68
C LEU A 932 -24.59 42.53 1.55
N ASN A 933 -24.04 43.75 1.67
CA ASN A 933 -24.61 44.83 2.48
C ASN A 933 -25.52 45.81 1.70
N SER A 934 -25.62 45.67 0.38
CA SER A 934 -26.34 46.62 -0.51
C SER A 934 -27.86 46.67 -0.34
N GLY A 935 -28.45 45.72 0.38
CA GLY A 935 -29.90 45.56 0.48
C GLY A 935 -30.58 44.89 -0.73
N ILE A 936 -29.81 44.58 -1.79
CA ILE A 936 -30.32 43.94 -3.01
C ILE A 936 -30.68 42.46 -2.77
N LEU A 937 -29.91 41.77 -1.93
CA LEU A 937 -30.10 40.35 -1.63
C LEU A 937 -31.16 40.15 -0.54
N THR A 938 -32.06 39.19 -0.74
CA THR A 938 -33.01 38.74 0.29
C THR A 938 -32.26 38.13 1.49
N PRO A 939 -32.88 38.04 2.68
CA PRO A 939 -32.26 37.39 3.84
C PRO A 939 -31.81 35.95 3.57
N GLU A 940 -32.55 35.22 2.73
CA GLU A 940 -32.22 33.84 2.33
C GLU A 940 -31.04 33.79 1.36
N GLN A 941 -31.03 34.65 0.33
CA GLN A 941 -29.91 34.78 -0.60
C GLN A 941 -28.61 35.15 0.11
N LYS A 942 -28.66 36.04 1.11
CA LYS A 942 -27.47 36.40 1.91
C LYS A 942 -26.89 35.19 2.62
N LYS A 943 -27.73 34.28 3.13
CA LYS A 943 -27.29 33.07 3.82
C LYS A 943 -26.53 32.14 2.87
N TRP A 944 -27.08 31.95 1.67
CA TRP A 944 -26.40 31.21 0.60
C TRP A 944 -25.08 31.86 0.21
N ALA A 945 -25.07 33.18 0.03
CA ALA A 945 -23.89 33.92 -0.36
C ALA A 945 -22.74 33.81 0.66
N ILE A 946 -23.05 33.83 1.96
CA ILE A 946 -22.05 33.66 3.02
C ILE A 946 -21.39 32.28 2.96
N ALA A 947 -22.15 31.24 2.62
CA ALA A 947 -21.63 29.87 2.52
C ALA A 947 -20.69 29.64 1.33
N GLN A 948 -20.73 30.51 0.30
CA GLN A 948 -20.03 30.35 -0.97
C GLN A 948 -19.11 31.56 -1.27
N LYS A 949 -18.52 32.15 -0.23
CA LYS A 949 -17.79 33.42 -0.32
C LYS A 949 -16.69 33.41 -1.39
N ASP A 950 -15.80 32.43 -1.39
CA ASP A 950 -14.64 32.40 -2.31
C ASP A 950 -15.09 32.21 -3.77
N GLN A 951 -16.09 31.37 -4.01
CA GLN A 951 -16.70 31.18 -5.32
C GLN A 951 -17.29 32.49 -5.84
N LEU A 952 -18.09 33.18 -5.02
CA LEU A 952 -18.76 34.42 -5.44
C LEU A 952 -17.79 35.60 -5.61
N ILE A 953 -16.66 35.61 -4.89
CA ILE A 953 -15.56 36.55 -5.13
C ILE A 953 -14.96 36.31 -6.52
N SER A 954 -14.75 35.06 -6.93
CA SER A 954 -14.25 34.72 -8.28
C SER A 954 -15.25 35.09 -9.38
N VAL A 955 -16.55 34.93 -9.13
CA VAL A 955 -17.64 35.34 -10.05
C VAL A 955 -17.62 36.86 -10.28
N LEU A 956 -17.44 37.66 -9.21
CA LEU A 956 -17.32 39.12 -9.32
C LEU A 956 -16.08 39.53 -10.14
N ASN A 957 -14.97 38.80 -10.01
CA ASN A 957 -13.79 39.01 -10.85
C ASN A 957 -14.07 38.72 -12.33
N ALA A 958 -14.78 37.64 -12.63
CA ALA A 958 -15.15 37.29 -14.00
C ALA A 958 -16.16 38.29 -14.61
N ASP A 959 -17.12 38.79 -13.83
CA ASP A 959 -18.05 39.85 -14.26
C ASP A 959 -17.32 41.18 -14.56
N ASP A 960 -16.35 41.54 -13.72
CA ASP A 960 -15.49 42.71 -13.94
C ASP A 960 -14.59 42.55 -15.17
N ALA A 961 -14.12 41.33 -15.46
CA ALA A 961 -13.42 41.02 -16.71
C ALA A 961 -14.31 41.18 -17.95
N ILE A 962 -15.58 40.74 -17.90
CA ILE A 962 -16.57 40.98 -18.97
C ILE A 962 -16.79 42.49 -19.17
N LYS A 963 -16.93 43.25 -18.07
CA LYS A 963 -17.07 44.70 -18.11
C LYS A 963 -15.89 45.35 -18.82
N GLY A 964 -14.66 45.03 -18.40
CA GLY A 964 -13.45 45.54 -19.03
C GLY A 964 -13.32 45.14 -20.50
N PHE A 965 -13.77 43.94 -20.88
CA PHE A 965 -13.83 43.51 -22.27
C PHE A 965 -14.74 44.42 -23.11
N PHE A 966 -15.98 44.64 -22.69
CA PHE A 966 -16.93 45.48 -23.44
C PHE A 966 -16.55 46.96 -23.42
N GLU A 967 -15.99 47.48 -22.32
CA GLU A 967 -15.46 48.85 -22.27
C GLU A 967 -14.33 49.08 -23.27
N ASN A 968 -13.50 48.06 -23.54
CA ASN A 968 -12.44 48.16 -24.53
C ASN A 968 -12.90 47.82 -25.95
N TYR A 969 -13.77 46.83 -26.11
CA TYR A 969 -14.30 46.45 -27.42
C TYR A 969 -15.18 47.55 -28.00
N SER A 970 -16.01 48.21 -27.18
CA SER A 970 -16.90 49.30 -27.63
C SER A 970 -16.19 50.50 -28.25
N LYS A 971 -14.89 50.66 -27.97
CA LYS A 971 -14.02 51.69 -28.58
C LYS A 971 -13.60 51.35 -30.01
N ARG A 972 -13.81 50.11 -30.47
CA ARG A 972 -13.37 49.65 -31.79
C ARG A 972 -14.39 50.03 -32.88
N PRO A 973 -13.93 50.31 -34.11
CA PRO A 973 -14.82 50.67 -35.22
C PRO A 973 -15.77 49.54 -35.63
N ASP A 974 -15.39 48.28 -35.39
CA ASP A 974 -16.17 47.08 -35.71
C ASP A 974 -17.22 46.71 -34.65
N PHE A 975 -17.29 47.43 -33.52
CA PHE A 975 -18.29 47.17 -32.45
C PHE A 975 -19.73 47.25 -32.95
N LYS A 976 -20.06 48.29 -33.74
CA LYS A 976 -21.40 48.52 -34.29
C LYS A 976 -21.90 47.36 -35.18
N ASN A 977 -20.98 46.53 -35.67
CA ASN A 977 -21.24 45.41 -36.56
C ASN A 977 -20.76 44.07 -35.96
N THR A 978 -20.95 43.86 -34.67
CA THR A 978 -20.57 42.62 -33.98
C THR A 978 -21.77 42.04 -33.23
N ILE A 979 -21.91 40.72 -33.27
CA ILE A 979 -22.84 39.92 -32.48
C ILE A 979 -22.06 39.21 -31.38
N PHE A 980 -22.47 39.42 -30.13
CA PHE A 980 -21.92 38.76 -28.96
C PHE A 980 -22.91 37.71 -28.44
N VAL A 981 -22.42 36.49 -28.23
CA VAL A 981 -23.17 35.42 -27.55
C VAL A 981 -22.45 35.15 -26.23
N ILE A 982 -23.12 35.35 -25.11
CA ILE A 982 -22.55 35.21 -23.78
C ILE A 982 -23.33 34.13 -23.05
N THR A 983 -22.65 33.10 -22.56
CA THR A 983 -23.30 32.02 -21.81
C THR A 983 -22.34 31.36 -20.83
N GLY A 984 -22.87 30.71 -19.80
CA GLY A 984 -22.10 29.78 -18.99
C GLY A 984 -21.89 28.46 -19.72
N ASP A 985 -20.73 27.82 -19.53
CA ASP A 985 -20.51 26.47 -20.01
C ASP A 985 -21.30 25.43 -19.19
N HIS A 986 -21.38 25.63 -17.87
CA HIS A 986 -22.21 24.91 -16.91
C HIS A 986 -22.34 25.70 -15.59
N SER A 987 -23.20 25.25 -14.69
CA SER A 987 -23.25 25.77 -13.31
C SER A 987 -22.14 25.13 -12.46
N MET A 988 -21.55 25.89 -11.53
CA MET A 988 -20.42 25.45 -10.70
C MET A 988 -20.85 24.35 -9.72
N PRO A 989 -20.37 23.09 -9.85
CA PRO A 989 -20.82 22.01 -8.98
C PRO A 989 -20.34 22.13 -7.52
N GLU A 990 -19.31 22.93 -7.28
CA GLU A 990 -18.75 23.20 -5.95
C GLU A 990 -19.69 24.08 -5.10
N ILE A 991 -20.57 24.84 -5.75
CA ILE A 991 -21.73 25.48 -5.10
C ILE A 991 -22.83 24.44 -4.93
N THR A 992 -23.42 24.37 -3.74
CA THR A 992 -24.52 23.44 -3.49
C THR A 992 -25.69 23.74 -4.44
N LEU A 993 -26.03 22.76 -5.26
CA LEU A 993 -27.20 22.80 -6.15
C LEU A 993 -28.47 22.48 -5.36
N GLU A 994 -29.52 23.26 -5.55
CA GLU A 994 -30.80 23.09 -4.87
C GLU A 994 -31.62 21.97 -5.54
N SER A 995 -31.67 22.01 -6.88
CA SER A 995 -32.33 21.04 -7.76
C SER A 995 -31.34 20.36 -8.71
N LYS A 996 -31.72 19.23 -9.32
CA LYS A 996 -30.88 18.50 -10.29
C LYS A 996 -30.66 19.33 -11.56
N ILE A 997 -31.68 20.05 -12.02
CA ILE A 997 -31.61 20.86 -13.24
C ILE A 997 -30.68 22.08 -13.11
N ASP A 998 -30.43 22.58 -11.89
CA ASP A 998 -29.54 23.73 -11.63
C ASP A 998 -28.12 23.51 -12.17
N ARG A 999 -27.68 22.26 -12.26
CA ARG A 999 -26.38 21.90 -12.85
C ARG A 999 -26.22 22.42 -14.27
N PHE A 1000 -27.31 22.41 -15.02
CA PHE A 1000 -27.35 22.79 -16.43
C PHE A 1000 -27.90 24.21 -16.62
N HIS A 1001 -28.54 24.80 -15.62
CA HIS A 1001 -29.15 26.13 -15.76
C HIS A 1001 -28.09 27.23 -15.80
N VAL A 1002 -27.87 27.78 -16.99
CA VAL A 1002 -26.84 28.80 -17.28
C VAL A 1002 -27.49 30.06 -17.86
N PRO A 1003 -26.86 31.25 -17.73
CA PRO A 1003 -27.33 32.42 -18.45
C PRO A 1003 -27.09 32.27 -19.96
N LEU A 1004 -27.98 32.82 -20.79
CA LEU A 1004 -27.76 32.96 -22.23
C LEU A 1004 -28.22 34.34 -22.68
N LEU A 1005 -27.27 35.12 -23.21
CA LEU A 1005 -27.46 36.48 -23.66
C LEU A 1005 -26.89 36.66 -25.06
N ILE A 1006 -27.71 37.17 -25.98
CA ILE A 1006 -27.24 37.70 -27.26
C ILE A 1006 -27.30 39.22 -27.21
N TYR A 1007 -26.16 39.86 -27.36
CA TYR A 1007 -26.02 41.31 -27.40
C TYR A 1007 -25.42 41.76 -28.72
N SER A 1008 -25.98 42.82 -29.31
CA SER A 1008 -25.42 43.46 -30.49
C SER A 1008 -25.97 44.88 -30.63
N PRO A 1009 -25.17 45.86 -31.10
CA PRO A 1009 -25.70 47.16 -31.53
C PRO A 1009 -26.69 47.07 -32.71
N LEU A 1010 -26.79 45.93 -33.38
CA LEU A 1010 -27.75 45.68 -34.45
C LEU A 1010 -29.16 45.30 -33.95
N LEU A 1011 -29.33 45.07 -32.65
CA LEU A 1011 -30.64 44.71 -32.09
C LEU A 1011 -31.68 45.81 -32.33
N LYS A 1012 -32.89 45.41 -32.73
CA LYS A 1012 -34.05 46.30 -32.87
C LYS A 1012 -34.64 46.67 -31.51
N GLU A 1013 -34.63 45.71 -30.59
CA GLU A 1013 -35.15 45.82 -29.23
C GLU A 1013 -34.39 44.87 -28.29
N SER A 1014 -34.44 45.16 -26.98
CA SER A 1014 -34.06 44.18 -25.96
C SER A 1014 -35.29 43.37 -25.55
N LYS A 1015 -35.10 42.08 -25.26
CA LYS A 1015 -36.21 41.17 -24.94
C LYS A 1015 -35.76 40.03 -24.04
N ARG A 1016 -36.63 39.65 -23.10
CA ARG A 1016 -36.48 38.45 -22.28
C ARG A 1016 -37.41 37.35 -22.80
N PHE A 1017 -36.90 36.13 -22.83
CA PHE A 1017 -37.61 34.93 -23.29
C PHE A 1017 -37.70 33.92 -22.14
N HIS A 1018 -38.83 33.22 -22.08
CA HIS A 1018 -39.10 32.18 -21.08
C HIS A 1018 -39.03 30.77 -21.67
N LYS A 1019 -38.94 30.65 -23.00
CA LYS A 1019 -38.78 29.36 -23.66
C LYS A 1019 -37.52 28.64 -23.18
N THR A 1020 -37.67 27.37 -22.84
CA THR A 1020 -36.52 26.51 -22.55
C THR A 1020 -35.71 26.31 -23.83
N VAL A 1021 -34.44 26.68 -23.77
CA VAL A 1021 -33.48 26.53 -24.88
C VAL A 1021 -32.20 25.88 -24.34
N SER A 1022 -31.37 25.35 -25.23
CA SER A 1022 -30.10 24.75 -24.84
C SER A 1022 -28.91 25.24 -25.66
N HIS A 1023 -27.70 24.89 -25.23
CA HIS A 1023 -26.49 25.08 -26.04
C HIS A 1023 -26.61 24.53 -27.47
N PHE A 1024 -27.38 23.44 -27.65
CA PHE A 1024 -27.62 22.85 -28.98
C PHE A 1024 -28.35 23.78 -29.95
N ASP A 1025 -29.09 24.77 -29.45
CA ASP A 1025 -29.90 25.66 -30.28
C ASP A 1025 -29.14 26.90 -30.77
N ILE A 1026 -27.93 27.13 -30.27
CA ILE A 1026 -27.12 28.31 -30.60
C ILE A 1026 -26.58 28.24 -32.03
N ALA A 1027 -25.79 27.22 -32.38
CA ALA A 1027 -25.20 27.10 -33.72
C ALA A 1027 -26.25 27.10 -34.85
N PRO A 1028 -27.38 26.37 -34.74
CA PRO A 1028 -28.44 26.42 -35.74
C PRO A 1028 -29.03 27.81 -35.93
N SER A 1029 -29.30 28.53 -34.83
CA SER A 1029 -29.89 29.88 -34.88
C SER A 1029 -28.96 30.90 -35.53
N ILE A 1030 -27.68 30.85 -35.15
CA ILE A 1030 -26.65 31.74 -35.72
C ILE A 1030 -26.49 31.47 -37.22
N LEU A 1031 -26.44 30.20 -37.62
CA LEU A 1031 -26.28 29.85 -39.03
C LEU A 1031 -27.50 30.25 -39.86
N ALA A 1032 -28.72 30.04 -39.36
CA ALA A 1032 -29.95 30.45 -40.03
C ALA A 1032 -30.01 31.96 -40.25
N TYR A 1033 -29.58 32.75 -39.27
CA TYR A 1033 -29.46 34.21 -39.39
C TYR A 1033 -28.51 34.61 -40.52
N TYR A 1034 -27.28 34.09 -40.53
CA TYR A 1034 -26.33 34.44 -41.58
C TYR A 1034 -26.77 33.95 -42.97
N ARG A 1035 -27.38 32.76 -43.06
CA ARG A 1035 -27.89 32.20 -44.32
C ARG A 1035 -28.93 33.12 -44.95
N ASN A 1036 -29.90 33.55 -44.16
CA ASN A 1036 -31.06 34.29 -44.66
C ASN A 1036 -30.76 35.79 -44.88
N ASN A 1037 -29.88 36.38 -44.08
CA ASN A 1037 -29.59 37.83 -44.12
C ASN A 1037 -28.35 38.20 -44.94
N TYR A 1038 -27.36 37.31 -45.04
CA TYR A 1038 -26.07 37.59 -45.69
C TYR A 1038 -25.69 36.58 -46.78
N LYS A 1039 -26.60 35.65 -47.12
CA LYS A 1039 -26.45 34.67 -48.21
C LYS A 1039 -25.16 33.84 -48.15
N ILE A 1040 -24.67 33.58 -46.93
CA ILE A 1040 -23.52 32.69 -46.74
C ILE A 1040 -23.87 31.28 -47.21
N THR A 1041 -22.89 30.56 -47.73
CA THR A 1041 -23.04 29.18 -48.18
C THR A 1041 -23.09 28.26 -46.97
N THR A 1042 -24.26 27.65 -46.72
CA THR A 1042 -24.47 26.70 -45.62
C THR A 1042 -24.62 25.27 -46.15
N PRO A 1043 -24.32 24.25 -45.34
CA PRO A 1043 -24.65 22.88 -45.70
C PRO A 1043 -26.17 22.70 -45.81
N SER A 1044 -26.61 21.82 -46.72
CA SER A 1044 -28.03 21.46 -46.88
C SER A 1044 -28.49 20.35 -45.91
N THR A 1045 -27.52 19.66 -45.31
CA THR A 1045 -27.73 18.59 -44.34
C THR A 1045 -26.71 18.72 -43.22
N VAL A 1046 -27.09 18.37 -41.99
CA VAL A 1046 -26.27 18.50 -40.77
C VAL A 1046 -26.45 17.29 -39.87
N THR A 1047 -25.69 17.26 -38.79
CA THR A 1047 -25.71 16.21 -37.76
C THR A 1047 -26.08 16.80 -36.39
N TRP A 1048 -26.81 17.92 -36.41
CA TRP A 1048 -27.08 18.78 -35.27
C TRP A 1048 -28.26 18.28 -34.44
N VAL A 1049 -28.07 18.20 -33.12
CA VAL A 1049 -29.07 17.76 -32.14
C VAL A 1049 -30.17 18.80 -31.96
N GLY A 1050 -29.80 20.09 -31.85
CA GLY A 1050 -30.72 21.20 -31.66
C GLY A 1050 -31.48 21.59 -32.94
N ARG A 1051 -32.51 22.40 -32.79
CA ARG A 1051 -33.36 22.87 -33.90
C ARG A 1051 -33.36 24.39 -34.07
N GLY A 1052 -32.67 25.11 -33.18
CA GLY A 1052 -32.62 26.57 -33.18
C GLY A 1052 -33.59 27.17 -32.17
N PHE A 1053 -33.46 28.47 -31.94
CA PHE A 1053 -34.33 29.21 -31.03
C PHE A 1053 -35.74 29.30 -31.57
N LEU A 1054 -36.68 29.29 -30.63
CA LEU A 1054 -38.11 29.38 -30.89
C LEU A 1054 -38.70 30.50 -30.06
N ALA A 1055 -39.81 31.08 -30.54
CA ALA A 1055 -40.57 32.05 -29.75
C ALA A 1055 -41.30 31.37 -28.58
N ASP A 1056 -41.63 32.13 -27.54
CA ASP A 1056 -42.32 31.60 -26.34
C ASP A 1056 -43.65 30.89 -26.68
N SER A 1057 -44.34 31.34 -27.74
CA SER A 1057 -45.60 30.75 -28.21
C SER A 1057 -45.46 29.48 -29.05
N GLU A 1058 -44.27 29.15 -29.54
CA GLU A 1058 -44.06 28.00 -30.43
C GLU A 1058 -43.84 26.71 -29.62
N ILE A 1059 -44.32 25.56 -30.10
CA ILE A 1059 -44.15 24.27 -29.41
C ILE A 1059 -42.85 23.61 -29.90
N SER A 1060 -41.96 23.26 -28.96
CA SER A 1060 -40.76 22.48 -29.29
C SER A 1060 -41.05 20.99 -29.11
N ASN A 1061 -40.94 20.25 -30.21
CA ASN A 1061 -40.96 18.80 -30.18
C ASN A 1061 -39.55 18.20 -30.13
N ALA A 1062 -38.49 18.98 -29.89
CA ALA A 1062 -37.13 18.48 -29.74
C ALA A 1062 -36.80 18.22 -28.26
N GLY A 1063 -36.07 17.15 -27.99
CA GLY A 1063 -35.60 16.81 -26.64
C GLY A 1063 -34.21 17.37 -26.43
N ILE A 1064 -33.89 17.74 -25.19
CA ILE A 1064 -32.60 18.28 -24.77
C ILE A 1064 -31.90 17.20 -23.94
N PRO A 1065 -31.05 16.36 -24.56
CA PRO A 1065 -30.23 15.42 -23.83
C PRO A 1065 -29.10 16.17 -23.12
N MET A 1066 -28.82 15.82 -21.87
CA MET A 1066 -27.77 16.47 -21.09
C MET A 1066 -26.85 15.43 -20.48
N MET A 1067 -25.55 15.70 -20.55
CA MET A 1067 -24.51 14.81 -20.07
C MET A 1067 -23.89 15.38 -18.79
N GLN A 1068 -24.20 14.81 -17.63
CA GLN A 1068 -23.78 15.32 -16.33
C GLN A 1068 -22.25 15.30 -16.16
N SER A 1069 -21.60 14.23 -16.59
CA SER A 1069 -20.15 14.01 -16.55
C SER A 1069 -19.73 13.13 -17.74
N LYS A 1070 -18.42 12.90 -17.96
CA LYS A 1070 -17.91 12.14 -19.11
C LYS A 1070 -18.46 10.72 -19.24
N ASN A 1071 -19.24 10.16 -18.32
CA ASN A 1071 -19.86 8.84 -18.46
C ASN A 1071 -21.35 8.80 -18.10
N GLN A 1072 -21.99 9.96 -17.89
CA GLN A 1072 -23.36 10.03 -17.37
C GLN A 1072 -24.29 10.78 -18.31
N LEU A 1073 -24.88 10.05 -19.25
CA LEU A 1073 -26.02 10.52 -20.06
C LEU A 1073 -27.33 10.05 -19.41
N ILE A 1074 -27.69 10.72 -18.31
CA ILE A 1074 -28.83 10.34 -17.45
C ILE A 1074 -29.91 11.43 -17.35
N ASP A 1075 -29.68 12.57 -18.02
CA ASP A 1075 -30.54 13.74 -17.98
C ASP A 1075 -31.18 14.03 -19.33
N PHE A 1076 -32.49 14.30 -19.34
CA PHE A 1076 -33.24 14.62 -20.56
C PHE A 1076 -34.43 15.52 -20.29
N VAL A 1077 -34.52 16.64 -21.00
CA VAL A 1077 -35.67 17.57 -20.93
C VAL A 1077 -36.49 17.48 -22.21
N SER A 1078 -37.80 17.40 -22.09
CA SER A 1078 -38.74 17.44 -23.20
C SER A 1078 -40.03 18.11 -22.77
N GLU A 1079 -40.44 19.17 -23.46
CA GLU A 1079 -41.61 19.99 -23.11
C GLU A 1079 -41.45 20.57 -21.69
N LYS A 1080 -42.33 20.20 -20.76
CA LYS A 1080 -42.25 20.57 -19.33
C LYS A 1080 -41.70 19.45 -18.45
N TYR A 1081 -41.28 18.33 -19.03
CA TYR A 1081 -40.86 17.16 -18.29
C TYR A 1081 -39.34 17.03 -18.31
N TYR A 1082 -38.78 16.59 -17.20
CA TYR A 1082 -37.37 16.35 -17.00
C TYR A 1082 -37.18 14.96 -16.41
N ILE A 1083 -36.32 14.15 -17.01
CA ILE A 1083 -35.85 12.89 -16.43
C ILE A 1083 -34.44 13.07 -15.93
N HIS A 1084 -34.21 12.62 -14.71
CA HIS A 1084 -32.89 12.49 -14.10
C HIS A 1084 -32.78 11.11 -13.45
N ASP A 1085 -31.79 10.31 -13.88
CA ASP A 1085 -31.48 8.99 -13.30
C ASP A 1085 -32.72 8.07 -13.17
N GLY A 1086 -33.58 8.07 -14.21
CA GLY A 1086 -34.81 7.27 -14.24
C GLY A 1086 -35.95 7.79 -13.37
N GLN A 1087 -35.83 8.98 -12.77
CA GLN A 1087 -36.91 9.66 -12.04
C GLN A 1087 -37.51 10.77 -12.90
N LEU A 1088 -38.83 10.95 -12.82
CA LEU A 1088 -39.57 11.97 -13.57
C LEU A 1088 -39.85 13.21 -12.72
N PHE A 1089 -39.59 14.37 -13.30
CA PHE A 1089 -39.88 15.67 -12.74
C PHE A 1089 -40.70 16.50 -13.74
N THR A 1090 -41.50 17.43 -13.21
CA THR A 1090 -42.12 18.50 -13.99
C THR A 1090 -41.37 19.79 -13.70
N LEU A 1091 -41.03 20.54 -14.76
CA LEU A 1091 -40.35 21.82 -14.68
C LEU A 1091 -41.36 22.97 -14.79
N LYS A 1092 -41.30 23.89 -13.84
CA LYS A 1092 -41.98 25.19 -13.90
C LYS A 1092 -40.97 26.28 -13.57
N ASP A 1093 -40.63 27.12 -14.54
CA ASP A 1093 -39.59 28.15 -14.39
C ASP A 1093 -38.26 27.61 -13.82
N MET A 1094 -37.85 26.43 -14.33
CA MET A 1094 -36.67 25.67 -13.88
C MET A 1094 -36.69 25.19 -12.42
N GLN A 1095 -37.84 25.26 -11.74
CA GLN A 1095 -38.06 24.52 -10.50
C GLN A 1095 -38.58 23.11 -10.82
N GLU A 1096 -37.99 22.10 -10.20
CA GLU A 1096 -38.34 20.70 -10.42
C GLU A 1096 -39.28 20.18 -9.33
N ASP A 1097 -40.41 19.60 -9.74
CA ASP A 1097 -41.34 18.90 -8.86
C ASP A 1097 -41.42 17.42 -9.26
N ALA A 1098 -41.18 16.52 -8.31
CA ALA A 1098 -41.27 15.07 -8.57
C ALA A 1098 -42.69 14.69 -9.07
N SER A 1099 -42.75 13.89 -10.14
CA SER A 1099 -44.00 13.48 -10.78
C SER A 1099 -44.09 11.96 -10.90
N ASN A 1100 -45.29 11.41 -10.66
CA ASN A 1100 -45.59 9.98 -10.82
C ASN A 1100 -46.45 9.70 -12.06
N ASP A 1101 -46.49 10.61 -13.03
CA ASP A 1101 -47.25 10.44 -14.27
C ASP A 1101 -46.62 9.36 -15.16
N ALA A 1102 -47.17 8.14 -15.09
CA ALA A 1102 -46.67 6.98 -15.83
C ALA A 1102 -46.76 7.16 -17.36
N SER A 1103 -47.75 7.92 -17.85
CA SER A 1103 -47.90 8.19 -19.29
C SER A 1103 -46.82 9.14 -19.78
N ALA A 1104 -46.60 10.23 -19.03
CA ALA A 1104 -45.50 11.15 -19.31
C ALA A 1104 -44.16 10.43 -19.23
N MET A 1105 -43.92 9.63 -18.19
CA MET A 1105 -42.69 8.84 -18.00
C MET A 1105 -42.41 7.92 -19.18
N SER A 1106 -43.43 7.19 -19.67
CA SER A 1106 -43.29 6.33 -20.85
C SER A 1106 -42.93 7.14 -22.10
N LYS A 1107 -43.62 8.27 -22.34
CA LYS A 1107 -43.36 9.15 -23.50
C LYS A 1107 -41.95 9.73 -23.48
N ILE A 1108 -41.51 10.30 -22.36
CA ILE A 1108 -40.19 10.93 -22.26
C ILE A 1108 -39.05 9.89 -22.24
N ASN A 1109 -39.22 8.72 -21.61
CA ASN A 1109 -38.27 7.61 -21.71
C ASN A 1109 -38.15 7.09 -23.14
N GLY A 1110 -39.25 6.91 -23.87
CA GLY A 1110 -39.19 6.48 -25.27
C GLY A 1110 -38.33 7.42 -26.12
N ARG A 1111 -38.48 8.73 -25.92
CA ARG A 1111 -37.65 9.75 -26.60
C ARG A 1111 -36.20 9.74 -26.15
N PHE A 1112 -35.95 9.56 -24.85
CA PHE A 1112 -34.59 9.52 -24.34
C PHE A 1112 -33.85 8.25 -24.79
N ASN A 1113 -34.51 7.09 -24.76
CA ASN A 1113 -33.99 5.82 -25.25
C ASN A 1113 -33.73 5.86 -26.76
N GLN A 1114 -34.58 6.53 -27.53
CA GLN A 1114 -34.31 6.80 -28.95
C GLN A 1114 -33.00 7.59 -29.13
N TYR A 1115 -32.81 8.69 -28.38
CA TYR A 1115 -31.56 9.44 -28.42
C TYR A 1115 -30.35 8.59 -27.98
N LYS A 1116 -30.47 7.83 -26.88
CA LYS A 1116 -29.42 6.93 -26.40
C LYS A 1116 -29.03 5.89 -27.45
N SER A 1117 -30.00 5.32 -28.16
CA SER A 1117 -29.78 4.37 -29.24
C SER A 1117 -29.05 5.00 -30.43
N MET A 1118 -29.49 6.20 -30.86
CA MET A 1118 -28.80 6.99 -31.89
C MET A 1118 -27.35 7.32 -31.48
N ASN A 1119 -27.15 7.72 -30.23
CA ASN A 1119 -25.83 8.04 -29.68
C ASN A 1119 -24.92 6.81 -29.57
N ALA A 1120 -25.47 5.65 -29.18
CA ALA A 1120 -24.76 4.38 -29.11
C ALA A 1120 -24.32 3.90 -30.50
N GLN A 1121 -25.20 4.01 -31.51
CA GLN A 1121 -24.85 3.66 -32.89
C GLN A 1121 -23.82 4.64 -33.48
N PHE A 1122 -23.93 5.94 -33.19
CA PHE A 1122 -22.88 6.90 -33.55
C PHE A 1122 -21.54 6.51 -32.90
N TYR A 1123 -21.54 6.16 -31.62
CA TYR A 1123 -20.34 5.73 -30.91
C TYR A 1123 -19.72 4.47 -31.53
N SER A 1124 -20.51 3.44 -31.86
CA SER A 1124 -19.99 2.19 -32.43
C SER A 1124 -19.40 2.38 -33.83
N THR A 1125 -20.05 3.20 -34.66
CA THR A 1125 -19.62 3.46 -36.04
C THR A 1125 -18.54 4.54 -36.14
N LYS A 1126 -18.48 5.46 -35.18
CA LYS A 1126 -17.65 6.68 -35.15
C LYS A 1126 -17.82 7.58 -36.38
N LYS A 1127 -18.99 7.55 -37.02
CA LYS A 1127 -19.31 8.37 -38.20
C LYS A 1127 -20.65 9.07 -38.03
N LEU A 1128 -20.69 10.39 -38.25
CA LEU A 1128 -21.93 11.18 -38.18
C LEU A 1128 -22.62 11.35 -39.53
N MET A 1129 -21.86 11.33 -40.62
CA MET A 1129 -22.36 11.47 -42.00
C MET A 1129 -21.32 10.90 -42.99
N PRO A 1130 -21.69 10.67 -44.26
CA PRO A 1130 -20.73 10.30 -45.30
C PRO A 1130 -19.70 11.40 -45.58
N ASP A 1131 -18.45 11.02 -45.81
CA ASP A 1131 -17.35 11.95 -46.15
C ASP A 1131 -17.65 12.81 -47.40
N SER A 1132 -18.44 12.27 -48.33
CA SER A 1132 -18.87 12.98 -49.54
C SER A 1132 -19.64 14.26 -49.25
N VAL A 1133 -20.38 14.34 -48.14
CA VAL A 1133 -21.13 15.53 -47.73
C VAL A 1133 -20.18 16.70 -47.45
N MET A 1134 -19.14 16.45 -46.65
CA MET A 1134 -18.12 17.44 -46.31
C MET A 1134 -17.29 17.84 -47.53
N ILE A 1135 -16.88 16.86 -48.35
CA ILE A 1135 -16.13 17.11 -49.58
C ILE A 1135 -16.92 18.00 -50.55
N ASN A 1136 -18.20 17.71 -50.75
CA ASN A 1136 -19.06 18.48 -51.64
C ASN A 1136 -19.30 19.90 -51.13
N PHE A 1137 -19.47 20.08 -49.82
CA PHE A 1137 -19.56 21.42 -49.23
C PHE A 1137 -18.28 22.24 -49.47
N LYS A 1138 -17.10 21.65 -49.18
CA LYS A 1138 -15.79 22.31 -49.41
C LYS A 1138 -15.55 22.65 -50.88
N LYS A 1139 -15.99 21.81 -51.83
CA LYS A 1139 -15.90 22.11 -53.27
C LYS A 1139 -16.78 23.30 -53.67
N LYS A 1140 -18.03 23.34 -53.16
CA LYS A 1140 -19.00 24.39 -53.47
C LYS A 1140 -18.59 25.77 -52.90
N THR A 1141 -17.88 25.79 -51.78
CA THR A 1141 -17.38 27.04 -51.19
C THR A 1141 -16.08 27.52 -51.84
N LYS A 1142 -15.16 26.60 -52.20
CA LYS A 1142 -13.94 26.93 -52.95
C LYS A 1142 -14.18 27.50 -54.36
N SER A 1143 -15.35 27.30 -54.95
CA SER A 1143 -15.66 27.87 -56.28
C SER A 1143 -16.24 29.30 -56.21
N LYS A 1144 -16.40 29.88 -55.02
CA LYS A 1144 -16.95 31.24 -54.80
C LYS A 1144 -15.91 32.28 -54.41
N PHE A 1145 -14.70 31.85 -54.06
CA PHE A 1145 -13.52 32.64 -53.72
C PHE A 1145 -12.38 32.19 -54.62
#